data_AF-A0A940V3M2-F1
#
_entry.id   AF-A0A940V3M2-F1
#
_cell.length_a   1.000
_cell.length_b   1.000
_cell.length_c   1.000
_cell.angle_alpha   90.00
_cell.angle_beta   90.00
_cell.angle_gamma   90.00
#
_symmetry.space_group_name_H-M   'P 1'
#
loop_
_entity.id
_entity.type
_entity.pdbx_description
1 polymer ?
#
loop_
_entity_poly.entity_id
_entity_poly.type
_entity_poly.pdbx_seq_one_letter_code
_entity_poly.pdbx_strand_id
1 'polypeptide(L)'
;MNRRYFNRWLIILLILALIIPQGYFGGMKRASAAQTGTVTAKTLNVRTEPSTTADKVQLNGTNVYLVKDETVNILSREGDFYYVSLLFNGKTVKGYIHKDFVAVTGEPDPTATPTPTPKPTAAPTPTPKPDSGEVVSVAKEVNLKASITASSLNVRSGPSTSYSKAGGLTKGSPITVISEVMIDGEEWYGISFVAEGKTVTGYVLSSYVKLSYDTSIKGEVAASSLKIRAEAGSKAAYLKNKSGSIISLKKDKSITILDEVTISGVKWLKVSFTVSDKKYTGYVESSKVDFKVTEVKPTPKPTATPTPKPTATPTPKATPKPTPKPTPKPTPKPTPKATPAPTPKVTPTPTPSNIPSPTVSPTPVISTPTPTSTPIGQDFLQVDNNNTFNEITQAVNGYVCNTSLLYLTRDITTNEYVYDNYGNIFTLKNSEKVLVTGLVRNGADAWYVISLDSGIYGYVKAEYIYIGNYRPSGGSPAVTPTPAPVITDNMDFETKLSVQGFPESYKVALRNLHALYPNWEFRAYQTGLDWNLVIAAQSAPGKNLLSNSKGVEWKSLESGAYNWKTDTFTVFDGSTWVTASKAAIEYYIDPRNFLTANGIFQFELLKYQDTYQNLSGVENILKGTAMYNTNYTYLDENGITQSMSYGQTFIEAAKYSGVSPYHLASRVKQEVVTGPNTLSSSVSGAYSGYEGLYNFYNIGANDSAGGGAIANGLRFARNGSTNATTNLMYMIPWINPFRSIVGGSYFIGGSYINRGQDTIYLQKFNVTPISTYYHQYMTNVEAPYAEGKKILTAYNGMADSPIIFSIPIYQNMPSYPCPQPTTMFNPNNRMKSLKILDGMGNELAITPTFNQTEYNYYLIVENTVDFVQINATTVSKKATINGGGIVPLNAGNNTVVLSVIAENGTIANYTINIVREQ
;
A
#
# COMPACT_ATOMS: atom_id res chain seq x y z
N MET A 1 -11.62 48.41 5.19
CA MET A 1 -11.76 46.95 5.06
C MET A 1 -10.81 46.28 6.05
N ASN A 2 -11.24 45.26 6.81
CA ASN A 2 -10.59 44.91 8.09
C ASN A 2 -9.28 44.09 7.95
N ARG A 3 -8.19 44.63 8.52
CA ARG A 3 -6.85 44.03 8.57
C ARG A 3 -6.64 43.19 9.84
N ARG A 4 -6.97 41.88 9.83
CA ARG A 4 -6.65 40.96 10.96
C ARG A 4 -6.15 39.54 10.62
N TYR A 5 -6.06 39.15 9.35
CA TYR A 5 -5.76 37.74 8.98
C TYR A 5 -4.52 37.50 8.09
N PHE A 6 -3.67 38.51 7.86
CA PHE A 6 -2.54 38.39 6.92
C PHE A 6 -1.34 37.57 7.47
N ASN A 7 -1.23 37.40 8.79
CA ASN A 7 -0.02 36.88 9.45
C ASN A 7 0.17 35.34 9.37
N ARG A 8 -0.56 34.62 8.52
CA ARG A 8 -0.34 33.17 8.26
C ARG A 8 0.31 32.88 6.90
N TRP A 9 0.36 33.84 6.00
CA TRP A 9 0.71 33.61 4.59
C TRP A 9 2.21 33.54 4.27
N LEU A 10 3.07 33.76 5.26
CA LEU A 10 4.52 33.89 5.03
C LEU A 10 5.29 32.56 5.02
N ILE A 11 4.66 31.45 5.44
CA ILE A 11 5.15 30.10 5.18
C ILE A 11 4.81 29.67 3.72
N ILE A 12 3.80 30.29 3.11
CA ILE A 12 3.33 29.97 1.75
C ILE A 12 4.18 30.67 0.67
N LEU A 13 4.87 31.77 0.99
CA LEU A 13 5.65 32.53 0.00
C LEU A 13 6.92 31.82 -0.50
N LEU A 14 7.48 30.87 0.27
CA LEU A 14 8.53 29.94 -0.23
C LEU A 14 7.98 28.87 -1.20
N ILE A 15 6.65 28.80 -1.39
CA ILE A 15 5.97 27.87 -2.30
C ILE A 15 5.36 28.62 -3.51
N LEU A 16 5.44 29.95 -3.55
CA LEU A 16 4.84 30.80 -4.59
C LEU A 16 5.83 31.48 -5.55
N ALA A 17 7.07 30.99 -5.63
CA ALA A 17 7.97 31.24 -6.75
C ALA A 17 7.52 30.43 -8.00
N LEU A 18 6.33 30.76 -8.52
CA LEU A 18 5.66 30.05 -9.60
C LEU A 18 5.36 30.98 -10.78
N ILE A 19 5.58 30.46 -11.99
CA ILE A 19 5.18 31.03 -13.30
C ILE A 19 5.97 32.30 -13.70
N ILE A 20 7.03 32.09 -14.49
CA ILE A 20 7.40 33.02 -15.57
C ILE A 20 6.84 32.43 -16.88
N PRO A 21 6.13 33.21 -17.71
CA PRO A 21 5.73 32.75 -19.04
C PRO A 21 6.96 32.71 -19.96
N GLN A 22 7.58 31.53 -20.11
CA GLN A 22 8.66 31.27 -21.07
C GLN A 22 8.12 31.22 -22.53
N GLY A 23 7.63 32.36 -23.01
CA GLY A 23 7.45 32.62 -24.42
C GLY A 23 8.74 33.16 -25.03
N TYR A 24 9.13 32.64 -26.20
CA TYR A 24 10.24 33.14 -27.02
C TYR A 24 11.63 33.22 -26.36
N PHE A 25 12.20 32.04 -26.08
CA PHE A 25 13.56 31.76 -26.56
C PHE A 25 13.55 30.52 -27.44
N GLY A 26 14.28 30.56 -28.56
CA GLY A 26 14.28 29.50 -29.56
C GLY A 26 14.86 28.20 -29.01
N GLY A 27 14.00 27.20 -28.77
CA GLY A 27 14.38 25.93 -28.15
C GLY A 27 15.35 25.13 -29.01
N MET A 28 16.66 25.31 -28.77
CA MET A 28 17.72 24.47 -29.32
C MET A 28 17.58 23.07 -28.74
N LYS A 29 16.82 22.20 -29.43
CA LYS A 29 16.52 20.82 -29.00
C LYS A 29 17.80 20.00 -28.86
N ARG A 30 18.36 19.92 -27.65
CA ARG A 30 19.14 18.75 -27.26
C ARG A 30 18.16 17.59 -27.18
N ALA A 31 18.22 16.71 -28.18
CA ALA A 31 17.36 15.55 -28.23
C ALA A 31 17.63 14.65 -27.02
N SER A 32 16.57 14.25 -26.31
CA SER A 32 16.63 12.96 -25.63
C SER A 32 16.90 11.90 -26.68
N ALA A 33 17.75 10.91 -26.38
CA ALA A 33 18.00 9.81 -27.30
C ALA A 33 16.66 9.11 -27.62
N ALA A 34 16.27 9.11 -28.89
CA ALA A 34 15.03 8.47 -29.31
C ALA A 34 15.16 6.95 -29.09
N GLN A 35 14.45 6.41 -28.09
CA GLN A 35 14.50 4.99 -27.81
C GLN A 35 13.80 4.24 -28.95
N THR A 36 14.56 3.51 -29.74
CA THR A 36 14.06 2.72 -30.86
C THR A 36 13.72 1.30 -30.43
N GLY A 37 12.62 0.78 -30.97
CA GLY A 37 12.22 -0.62 -30.89
C GLY A 37 12.20 -1.27 -32.28
N THR A 38 12.52 -2.55 -32.36
CA THR A 38 12.52 -3.36 -33.59
C THR A 38 11.47 -4.46 -33.48
N VAL A 39 10.58 -4.58 -34.47
CA VAL A 39 9.43 -5.49 -34.40
C VAL A 39 9.86 -6.96 -34.57
N THR A 40 9.51 -7.81 -33.60
CA THR A 40 9.87 -9.25 -33.59
C THR A 40 8.78 -10.14 -34.20
N ALA A 41 7.53 -9.67 -34.24
CA ALA A 41 6.40 -10.39 -34.84
C ALA A 41 6.36 -10.26 -36.37
N LYS A 42 5.89 -11.31 -37.08
CA LYS A 42 5.73 -11.29 -38.55
C LYS A 42 4.88 -10.11 -39.05
N THR A 43 3.83 -9.76 -38.32
CA THR A 43 2.97 -8.59 -38.54
C THR A 43 2.42 -8.09 -37.21
N LEU A 44 2.49 -6.79 -36.95
CA LEU A 44 2.06 -6.14 -35.70
C LEU A 44 1.11 -4.98 -36.01
N ASN A 45 -0.15 -5.07 -35.60
CA ASN A 45 -1.16 -4.03 -35.88
C ASN A 45 -0.92 -2.81 -34.98
N VAL A 46 -0.94 -1.61 -35.55
CA VAL A 46 -0.88 -0.34 -34.81
C VAL A 46 -2.30 0.08 -34.42
N ARG A 47 -2.52 0.50 -33.17
CA ARG A 47 -3.85 0.72 -32.58
C ARG A 47 -4.08 2.13 -32.07
N THR A 48 -5.35 2.52 -31.95
CA THR A 48 -5.77 3.83 -31.43
C THR A 48 -5.54 4.00 -29.93
N GLU A 49 -5.62 2.89 -29.17
CA GLU A 49 -5.51 2.85 -27.70
C GLU A 49 -4.64 1.65 -27.25
N PRO A 50 -4.11 1.65 -26.00
CA PRO A 50 -3.29 0.57 -25.45
C PRO A 50 -4.14 -0.65 -25.03
N SER A 51 -4.82 -1.29 -25.99
CA SER A 51 -5.61 -2.50 -25.77
C SER A 51 -5.57 -3.45 -26.98
N THR A 52 -5.60 -4.77 -26.73
CA THR A 52 -5.66 -5.80 -27.78
C THR A 52 -7.02 -5.88 -28.48
N THR A 53 -8.05 -5.19 -27.95
CA THR A 53 -9.37 -5.03 -28.57
C THR A 53 -9.59 -3.66 -29.21
N ALA A 54 -8.68 -2.69 -29.02
CA ALA A 54 -8.81 -1.35 -29.60
C ALA A 54 -8.70 -1.37 -31.14
N ASP A 55 -9.37 -0.42 -31.77
CA ASP A 55 -9.36 -0.24 -33.22
C ASP A 55 -7.96 -0.05 -33.79
N LYS A 56 -7.79 -0.47 -35.05
CA LYS A 56 -6.54 -0.29 -35.79
C LYS A 56 -6.47 1.13 -36.30
N VAL A 57 -5.30 1.76 -36.19
CA VAL A 57 -5.06 3.04 -36.88
C VAL A 57 -5.20 2.80 -38.38
N GLN A 58 -5.89 3.70 -39.08
CA GLN A 58 -6.06 3.61 -40.53
C GLN A 58 -5.45 4.82 -41.24
N LEU A 59 -4.84 4.56 -42.40
CA LEU A 59 -4.37 5.59 -43.32
C LEU A 59 -4.96 5.30 -44.71
N ASN A 60 -5.71 6.26 -45.26
CA ASN A 60 -6.41 6.12 -46.55
C ASN A 60 -7.24 4.82 -46.64
N GLY A 61 -7.97 4.46 -45.58
CA GLY A 61 -8.79 3.22 -45.51
C GLY A 61 -8.00 1.92 -45.36
N THR A 62 -6.66 1.96 -45.33
CA THR A 62 -5.80 0.80 -45.07
C THR A 62 -5.42 0.74 -43.59
N ASN A 63 -5.56 -0.43 -42.96
CA ASN A 63 -5.08 -0.66 -41.60
C ASN A 63 -3.56 -0.50 -41.53
N VAL A 64 -3.07 0.26 -40.56
CA VAL A 64 -1.64 0.47 -40.31
C VAL A 64 -1.10 -0.71 -39.49
N TYR A 65 -0.03 -1.31 -39.98
CA TYR A 65 0.69 -2.39 -39.35
C TYR A 65 2.19 -2.22 -39.59
N LEU A 66 2.98 -2.90 -38.77
CA LEU A 66 4.41 -3.10 -38.95
C LEU A 66 4.66 -4.57 -39.34
N VAL A 67 5.77 -4.85 -40.01
CA VAL A 67 6.28 -6.22 -40.24
C VAL A 67 7.54 -6.48 -39.41
N LYS A 68 8.00 -7.74 -39.38
CA LYS A 68 9.22 -8.10 -38.66
C LYS A 68 10.42 -7.28 -39.16
N ASP A 69 11.29 -6.93 -38.22
CA ASP A 69 12.54 -6.19 -38.40
C ASP A 69 12.36 -4.70 -38.80
N GLU A 70 11.13 -4.18 -38.86
CA GLU A 70 10.88 -2.74 -38.94
C GLU A 70 11.16 -2.02 -37.62
N THR A 71 11.67 -0.79 -37.72
CA THR A 71 12.04 0.05 -36.57
C THR A 71 11.00 1.14 -36.30
N VAL A 72 10.74 1.39 -35.01
CA VAL A 72 9.82 2.43 -34.54
C VAL A 72 10.46 3.29 -33.46
N ASN A 73 10.05 4.56 -33.38
CA ASN A 73 10.43 5.46 -32.30
C ASN A 73 9.43 5.31 -31.15
N ILE A 74 9.87 4.91 -29.97
CA ILE A 74 9.02 4.79 -28.78
C ILE A 74 8.85 6.17 -28.13
N LEU A 75 7.61 6.53 -27.82
CA LEU A 75 7.22 7.84 -27.28
C LEU A 75 6.77 7.75 -25.81
N SER A 76 6.04 6.70 -25.44
CA SER A 76 5.65 6.36 -24.06
C SER A 76 5.47 4.85 -23.89
N ARG A 77 5.47 4.39 -22.63
CA ARG A 77 5.19 3.00 -22.23
C ARG A 77 3.95 2.98 -21.33
N GLU A 78 2.93 2.23 -21.71
CA GLU A 78 1.60 2.18 -21.08
C GLU A 78 1.16 0.72 -20.91
N GLY A 79 1.42 0.15 -19.72
CA GLY A 79 1.09 -1.24 -19.39
C GLY A 79 1.83 -2.27 -20.25
N ASP A 80 1.08 -2.96 -21.12
CA ASP A 80 1.62 -3.92 -22.08
C ASP A 80 1.88 -3.32 -23.47
N PHE A 81 1.75 -2.00 -23.61
CA PHE A 81 1.88 -1.29 -24.88
C PHE A 81 2.99 -0.24 -24.89
N TYR A 82 3.59 -0.05 -26.06
CA TYR A 82 4.39 1.11 -26.42
C TYR A 82 3.56 2.01 -27.33
N TYR A 83 3.49 3.30 -27.01
CA TYR A 83 3.02 4.32 -27.96
C TYR A 83 4.20 4.74 -28.84
N VAL A 84 4.03 4.69 -30.16
CA VAL A 84 5.13 4.80 -31.11
C VAL A 84 4.87 5.78 -32.24
N SER A 85 5.94 6.18 -32.92
CA SER A 85 5.92 6.89 -34.21
C SER A 85 6.68 6.09 -35.26
N LEU A 86 6.02 5.86 -36.39
CA LEU A 86 6.52 5.09 -37.54
C LEU A 86 6.29 5.84 -38.86
N LEU A 87 6.87 5.35 -39.95
CA LEU A 87 6.52 5.74 -41.33
C LEU A 87 5.68 4.62 -41.96
N PHE A 88 4.53 4.97 -42.55
CA PHE A 88 3.67 4.02 -43.28
C PHE A 88 3.23 4.69 -44.59
N ASN A 89 3.48 4.04 -45.73
CA ASN A 89 3.26 4.59 -47.07
C ASN A 89 3.78 6.04 -47.26
N GLY A 90 4.99 6.30 -46.76
CA GLY A 90 5.66 7.61 -46.85
C GLY A 90 5.11 8.72 -45.94
N LYS A 91 4.11 8.44 -45.08
CA LYS A 91 3.58 9.38 -44.09
C LYS A 91 3.90 8.94 -42.67
N THR A 92 4.21 9.89 -41.79
CA THR A 92 4.42 9.61 -40.37
C THR A 92 3.09 9.30 -39.69
N VAL A 93 3.01 8.16 -39.00
CA VAL A 93 1.82 7.70 -38.26
C VAL A 93 2.22 7.43 -36.80
N LYS A 94 1.26 7.57 -35.88
CA LYS A 94 1.40 7.23 -34.46
C LYS A 94 0.29 6.29 -34.01
N GLY A 95 0.56 5.53 -32.94
CA GLY A 95 -0.39 4.63 -32.32
C GLY A 95 0.29 3.65 -31.37
N TYR A 96 -0.49 2.71 -30.85
CA TYR A 96 -0.06 1.74 -29.83
C TYR A 96 0.27 0.38 -30.44
N ILE A 97 1.33 -0.25 -29.94
CA ILE A 97 1.75 -1.62 -30.27
C ILE A 97 2.14 -2.38 -29.00
N HIS A 98 1.93 -3.71 -28.97
CA HIS A 98 2.15 -4.52 -27.77
C HIS A 98 3.65 -4.83 -27.57
N LYS A 99 4.17 -4.67 -26.35
CA LYS A 99 5.61 -4.70 -26.03
C LYS A 99 6.29 -6.02 -26.37
N ASP A 100 5.61 -7.15 -26.14
CA ASP A 100 6.09 -8.52 -26.41
C ASP A 100 6.55 -8.75 -27.86
N PHE A 101 6.12 -7.88 -28.78
CA PHE A 101 6.43 -7.95 -30.20
C PHE A 101 7.47 -6.90 -30.65
N VAL A 102 8.20 -6.28 -29.72
CA VAL A 102 9.15 -5.19 -29.98
C VAL A 102 10.39 -5.33 -29.09
N ALA A 103 11.52 -5.70 -29.70
CA ALA A 103 12.82 -5.70 -29.01
C ALA A 103 13.34 -4.26 -28.89
N VAL A 104 13.63 -3.81 -27.67
CA VAL A 104 14.09 -2.43 -27.40
C VAL A 104 15.60 -2.38 -27.23
N THR A 105 16.25 -1.47 -27.94
CA THR A 105 17.71 -1.34 -27.94
C THR A 105 18.22 -0.91 -26.56
N GLY A 106 18.74 -1.86 -25.77
CA GLY A 106 19.31 -1.62 -24.43
C GLY A 106 18.78 -2.52 -23.30
N GLU A 107 17.75 -3.34 -23.54
CA GLU A 107 17.30 -4.38 -22.61
C GLU A 107 17.91 -5.75 -22.99
N PRO A 108 18.20 -6.66 -22.03
CA PRO A 108 18.79 -7.98 -22.33
C PRO A 108 17.80 -8.93 -23.01
N ASP A 109 18.27 -9.68 -24.00
CA ASP A 109 17.46 -10.49 -24.93
C ASP A 109 16.87 -11.77 -24.29
N PRO A 110 15.54 -12.02 -24.36
CA PRO A 110 14.92 -13.27 -23.90
C PRO A 110 15.29 -14.45 -24.81
N THR A 111 16.31 -15.19 -24.41
CA THR A 111 17.03 -16.15 -25.27
C THR A 111 16.16 -17.32 -25.75
N ALA A 112 16.16 -17.56 -27.07
CA ALA A 112 15.39 -18.64 -27.70
C ALA A 112 15.94 -20.06 -27.39
N THR A 113 15.04 -21.04 -27.27
CA THR A 113 15.37 -22.46 -27.00
C THR A 113 15.25 -23.34 -28.25
N PRO A 114 16.30 -24.10 -28.66
CA PRO A 114 16.25 -25.09 -29.74
C PRO A 114 15.88 -26.51 -29.26
N THR A 115 15.57 -27.42 -30.20
CA THR A 115 15.00 -28.76 -29.91
C THR A 115 15.27 -29.71 -31.12
N PRO A 116 15.52 -31.04 -30.99
CA PRO A 116 16.22 -31.79 -29.92
C PRO A 116 17.20 -32.93 -30.41
N THR A 117 17.98 -33.51 -29.48
CA THR A 117 18.60 -34.89 -29.52
C THR A 117 19.74 -35.18 -30.54
N PRO A 118 20.66 -36.16 -30.32
CA PRO A 118 20.51 -37.49 -29.64
C PRO A 118 21.20 -37.70 -28.27
N LYS A 119 20.87 -38.86 -27.67
CA LYS A 119 21.34 -39.53 -26.41
C LYS A 119 22.60 -40.41 -26.73
N PRO A 120 23.33 -41.12 -25.80
CA PRO A 120 23.01 -41.40 -24.39
C PRO A 120 24.14 -41.63 -23.32
N THR A 121 23.72 -41.82 -22.05
CA THR A 121 24.36 -42.65 -20.98
C THR A 121 25.66 -42.08 -20.35
N ALA A 122 25.88 -42.07 -19.02
CA ALA A 122 25.57 -43.11 -18.02
C ALA A 122 25.03 -42.66 -16.63
N ALA A 123 24.54 -43.66 -15.89
CA ALA A 123 24.09 -43.69 -14.49
C ALA A 123 24.53 -45.06 -13.90
N PRO A 124 24.24 -45.49 -12.64
CA PRO A 124 23.51 -44.86 -11.51
C PRO A 124 24.50 -44.54 -10.35
N THR A 125 24.27 -44.58 -9.01
CA THR A 125 23.25 -45.10 -8.06
C THR A 125 23.54 -44.45 -6.66
N PRO A 126 22.72 -44.57 -5.59
CA PRO A 126 21.42 -45.23 -5.43
C PRO A 126 20.30 -44.31 -4.85
N THR A 127 19.15 -44.90 -4.49
CA THR A 127 17.89 -44.24 -4.08
C THR A 127 17.65 -44.26 -2.56
N PRO A 128 16.95 -43.27 -1.99
CA PRO A 128 16.12 -43.44 -0.78
C PRO A 128 14.72 -43.98 -1.13
N LYS A 129 14.15 -44.85 -0.29
CA LYS A 129 12.75 -45.31 -0.41
C LYS A 129 11.77 -44.37 0.33
N PRO A 130 10.46 -44.38 0.01
CA PRO A 130 9.48 -43.47 0.60
C PRO A 130 8.79 -44.01 1.86
N ASP A 131 8.54 -43.11 2.80
CA ASP A 131 7.33 -42.91 3.63
C ASP A 131 7.59 -41.62 4.47
N SER A 132 6.62 -40.89 5.02
CA SER A 132 5.15 -40.98 4.99
C SER A 132 4.55 -39.56 4.93
N GLY A 133 3.36 -39.38 4.36
CA GLY A 133 2.78 -38.04 4.13
C GLY A 133 2.35 -37.31 5.41
N GLU A 134 2.62 -36.00 5.46
CA GLU A 134 2.05 -35.08 6.45
C GLU A 134 0.69 -34.55 5.97
N VAL A 135 -0.29 -34.49 6.87
CA VAL A 135 -1.71 -34.36 6.50
C VAL A 135 -2.14 -32.90 6.50
N VAL A 136 -2.36 -32.34 5.31
CA VAL A 136 -2.98 -31.02 5.14
C VAL A 136 -4.48 -31.12 5.46
N SER A 137 -4.94 -30.35 6.44
CA SER A 137 -6.36 -30.29 6.84
C SER A 137 -6.70 -28.88 7.34
N VAL A 138 -7.71 -28.14 6.86
CA VAL A 138 -8.70 -28.45 5.80
C VAL A 138 -8.95 -27.19 4.96
N ALA A 139 -8.65 -27.24 3.66
CA ALA A 139 -9.40 -26.43 2.68
C ALA A 139 -10.72 -27.18 2.38
N LYS A 140 -11.82 -26.48 2.05
CA LYS A 140 -13.12 -27.13 1.73
C LYS A 140 -12.93 -28.16 0.59
N GLU A 141 -12.79 -29.44 0.93
CA GLU A 141 -12.55 -30.51 -0.04
C GLU A 141 -13.84 -30.81 -0.82
N VAL A 142 -13.89 -30.34 -2.06
CA VAL A 142 -14.90 -30.73 -3.03
C VAL A 142 -14.34 -31.82 -3.93
N ASN A 143 -15.18 -32.56 -4.65
CA ASN A 143 -14.74 -33.58 -5.59
C ASN A 143 -15.64 -33.56 -6.82
N LEU A 144 -15.56 -32.48 -7.59
CA LEU A 144 -16.47 -32.18 -8.70
C LEU A 144 -15.78 -32.45 -10.04
N LYS A 145 -16.37 -33.32 -10.86
CA LYS A 145 -15.91 -33.54 -12.24
C LYS A 145 -16.13 -32.28 -13.07
N ALA A 146 -15.15 -31.90 -13.87
CA ALA A 146 -15.22 -30.72 -14.73
C ALA A 146 -14.36 -30.86 -15.99
N SER A 147 -14.43 -29.87 -16.87
CA SER A 147 -13.65 -29.80 -18.11
C SER A 147 -13.19 -28.37 -18.40
N ILE A 148 -12.05 -28.22 -19.08
CA ILE A 148 -11.52 -26.91 -19.45
C ILE A 148 -12.23 -26.33 -20.68
N THR A 149 -12.63 -25.05 -20.62
CA THR A 149 -13.33 -24.36 -21.71
C THR A 149 -12.38 -23.57 -22.63
N ALA A 150 -11.25 -23.09 -22.09
CA ALA A 150 -10.24 -22.33 -22.80
C ALA A 150 -9.42 -23.20 -23.78
N SER A 151 -9.08 -22.66 -24.95
CA SER A 151 -8.27 -23.35 -25.97
C SER A 151 -6.92 -23.84 -25.43
N SER A 152 -6.27 -23.01 -24.61
CA SER A 152 -5.07 -23.32 -23.83
C SER A 152 -5.13 -22.61 -22.48
N LEU A 153 -4.68 -23.27 -21.43
CA LEU A 153 -4.74 -22.80 -20.05
C LEU A 153 -3.47 -23.21 -19.30
N ASN A 154 -2.83 -22.27 -18.60
CA ASN A 154 -1.71 -22.57 -17.70
C ASN A 154 -2.26 -22.89 -16.31
N VAL A 155 -1.98 -24.09 -15.79
CA VAL A 155 -2.25 -24.46 -14.40
C VAL A 155 -1.15 -23.87 -13.53
N ARG A 156 -1.52 -23.25 -12.42
CA ARG A 156 -0.64 -22.51 -11.50
C ARG A 156 -0.35 -23.30 -10.24
N SER A 157 0.79 -23.04 -9.58
CA SER A 157 1.13 -23.64 -8.28
C SER A 157 0.33 -23.04 -7.10
N GLY A 158 -0.25 -21.85 -7.29
CA GLY A 158 -1.16 -21.19 -6.36
C GLY A 158 -2.22 -20.36 -7.09
N PRO A 159 -3.19 -19.76 -6.38
CA PRO A 159 -4.44 -19.25 -6.97
C PRO A 159 -4.31 -17.80 -7.47
N SER A 160 -3.31 -17.54 -8.32
CA SER A 160 -3.15 -16.28 -9.06
C SER A 160 -2.25 -16.49 -10.27
N THR A 161 -2.31 -15.59 -11.26
CA THR A 161 -1.50 -15.65 -12.49
C THR A 161 0.00 -15.41 -12.25
N SER A 162 0.37 -14.86 -11.09
CA SER A 162 1.75 -14.63 -10.63
C SER A 162 2.49 -15.92 -10.25
N TYR A 163 1.76 -16.98 -9.86
CA TYR A 163 2.36 -18.24 -9.45
C TYR A 163 3.04 -19.00 -10.61
N SER A 164 4.04 -19.81 -10.28
CA SER A 164 4.74 -20.66 -11.26
C SER A 164 3.80 -21.62 -11.97
N LYS A 165 4.14 -21.99 -13.21
CA LYS A 165 3.34 -22.92 -14.01
C LYS A 165 3.53 -24.36 -13.50
N ALA A 166 2.50 -24.91 -12.87
CA ALA A 166 2.44 -26.31 -12.44
C ALA A 166 2.09 -27.26 -13.60
N GLY A 167 1.43 -26.77 -14.66
CA GLY A 167 1.08 -27.58 -15.82
C GLY A 167 0.39 -26.80 -16.93
N GLY A 168 -0.06 -27.50 -17.97
CA GLY A 168 -0.83 -26.93 -19.07
C GLY A 168 -1.99 -27.83 -19.45
N LEU A 169 -3.13 -27.22 -19.77
CA LEU A 169 -4.37 -27.88 -20.20
C LEU A 169 -4.90 -27.23 -21.48
N THR A 170 -5.73 -27.98 -22.21
CA THR A 170 -6.41 -27.51 -23.44
C THR A 170 -7.91 -27.77 -23.37
N LYS A 171 -8.68 -27.15 -24.27
CA LYS A 171 -10.14 -27.26 -24.29
C LYS A 171 -10.61 -28.71 -24.34
N GLY A 172 -11.52 -29.06 -23.44
CA GLY A 172 -12.05 -30.42 -23.27
C GLY A 172 -11.23 -31.31 -22.34
N SER A 173 -10.08 -30.87 -21.82
CA SER A 173 -9.29 -31.65 -20.84
C SER A 173 -10.14 -31.94 -19.59
N PRO A 174 -10.29 -33.22 -19.17
CA PRO A 174 -11.04 -33.58 -17.98
C PRO A 174 -10.23 -33.31 -16.71
N ILE A 175 -10.84 -32.69 -15.72
CA ILE A 175 -10.23 -32.39 -14.41
C ILE A 175 -11.21 -32.68 -13.27
N THR A 176 -10.71 -32.77 -12.04
CA THR A 176 -11.51 -32.74 -10.82
C THR A 176 -11.23 -31.44 -10.07
N VAL A 177 -12.25 -30.65 -9.77
CA VAL A 177 -12.13 -29.54 -8.82
C VAL A 177 -12.10 -30.15 -7.41
N ILE A 178 -11.02 -29.85 -6.69
CA ILE A 178 -10.72 -30.37 -5.35
C ILE A 178 -10.88 -29.32 -4.24
N SER A 179 -10.75 -28.03 -4.58
CA SER A 179 -10.98 -26.92 -3.64
C SER A 179 -11.41 -25.64 -4.37
N GLU A 180 -11.98 -24.71 -3.61
CA GLU A 180 -12.35 -23.36 -4.07
C GLU A 180 -11.65 -22.31 -3.22
N VAL A 181 -11.23 -21.20 -3.81
CA VAL A 181 -10.66 -20.05 -3.09
C VAL A 181 -10.94 -18.74 -3.84
N MET A 182 -11.31 -17.69 -3.10
CA MET A 182 -11.49 -16.33 -3.63
C MET A 182 -10.24 -15.51 -3.36
N ILE A 183 -9.57 -15.00 -4.41
CA ILE A 183 -8.41 -14.09 -4.32
C ILE A 183 -8.62 -12.95 -5.33
N ASP A 184 -8.25 -11.71 -5.00
CA ASP A 184 -8.44 -10.51 -5.85
C ASP A 184 -9.89 -10.23 -6.30
N GLY A 185 -10.89 -10.93 -5.75
CA GLY A 185 -12.28 -10.92 -6.23
C GLY A 185 -12.56 -11.93 -7.37
N GLU A 186 -11.52 -12.61 -7.84
CA GLU A 186 -11.59 -13.76 -8.74
C GLU A 186 -11.82 -15.08 -7.99
N GLU A 187 -12.56 -15.98 -8.60
CA GLU A 187 -12.86 -17.32 -8.10
C GLU A 187 -11.87 -18.32 -8.71
N TRP A 188 -10.99 -18.90 -7.89
CA TRP A 188 -9.99 -19.87 -8.32
C TRP A 188 -10.34 -21.27 -7.83
N TYR A 189 -10.27 -22.24 -8.72
CA TYR A 189 -10.45 -23.66 -8.42
C TYR A 189 -9.09 -24.32 -8.27
N GLY A 190 -8.87 -24.95 -7.12
CA GLY A 190 -7.86 -25.97 -6.97
C GLY A 190 -8.32 -27.22 -7.72
N ILE A 191 -7.46 -27.75 -8.58
CA ILE A 191 -7.78 -28.84 -9.50
C ILE A 191 -6.77 -29.98 -9.38
N SER A 192 -7.23 -31.19 -9.69
CA SER A 192 -6.46 -32.40 -9.88
C SER A 192 -6.70 -32.94 -11.29
N PHE A 193 -5.64 -33.32 -11.99
CA PHE A 193 -5.68 -33.85 -13.37
C PHE A 193 -4.53 -34.82 -13.61
N VAL A 194 -4.56 -35.55 -14.73
CA VAL A 194 -3.49 -36.48 -15.11
C VAL A 194 -2.66 -35.91 -16.25
N ALA A 195 -1.34 -35.83 -16.06
CA ALA A 195 -0.35 -35.50 -17.09
C ALA A 195 0.73 -36.57 -17.11
N GLU A 196 1.11 -37.06 -18.31
CA GLU A 196 2.16 -38.07 -18.50
C GLU A 196 1.99 -39.34 -17.61
N GLY A 197 0.74 -39.72 -17.30
CA GLY A 197 0.42 -40.87 -16.44
C GLY A 197 0.56 -40.60 -14.93
N LYS A 198 0.79 -39.36 -14.50
CA LYS A 198 0.88 -38.94 -13.10
C LYS A 198 -0.24 -37.96 -12.76
N THR A 199 -0.75 -38.04 -11.53
CA THR A 199 -1.63 -37.01 -10.98
C THR A 199 -0.84 -35.74 -10.69
N VAL A 200 -1.36 -34.60 -11.14
CA VAL A 200 -0.82 -33.25 -10.92
C VAL A 200 -1.92 -32.38 -10.31
N THR A 201 -1.57 -31.59 -9.30
CA THR A 201 -2.45 -30.60 -8.70
C THR A 201 -1.98 -29.18 -8.99
N GLY A 202 -2.90 -28.22 -8.86
CA GLY A 202 -2.63 -26.79 -9.02
C GLY A 202 -3.92 -26.00 -9.14
N TYR A 203 -3.85 -24.74 -9.56
CA TYR A 203 -4.99 -23.82 -9.57
C TYR A 203 -5.25 -23.24 -10.95
N VAL A 204 -6.53 -22.99 -11.23
CA VAL A 204 -7.02 -22.30 -12.44
C VAL A 204 -8.21 -21.39 -12.10
N LEU A 205 -8.37 -20.30 -12.85
CA LEU A 205 -9.51 -19.40 -12.74
C LEU A 205 -10.81 -20.12 -13.15
N SER A 206 -11.86 -20.01 -12.33
CA SER A 206 -13.11 -20.79 -12.48
C SER A 206 -13.83 -20.55 -13.81
N SER A 207 -13.68 -19.35 -14.39
CA SER A 207 -14.27 -18.96 -15.67
C SER A 207 -13.78 -19.81 -16.85
N TYR A 208 -12.63 -20.47 -16.72
CA TYR A 208 -12.07 -21.42 -17.70
C TYR A 208 -12.41 -22.89 -17.41
N VAL A 209 -13.20 -23.17 -16.37
CA VAL A 209 -13.64 -24.51 -15.97
C VAL A 209 -15.17 -24.59 -16.09
N LYS A 210 -15.69 -25.62 -16.77
CA LYS A 210 -17.11 -25.99 -16.75
C LYS A 210 -17.31 -27.27 -15.95
N LEU A 211 -18.14 -27.23 -14.92
CA LEU A 211 -18.51 -28.35 -14.08
C LEU A 211 -19.45 -29.33 -14.81
N SER A 212 -19.40 -30.61 -14.40
CA SER A 212 -20.43 -31.59 -14.73
C SER A 212 -21.61 -31.45 -13.77
N TYR A 213 -22.82 -31.45 -14.33
CA TYR A 213 -24.09 -31.44 -13.61
C TYR A 213 -24.83 -32.78 -13.76
N ASP A 214 -24.12 -33.86 -14.14
CA ASP A 214 -24.66 -35.23 -14.24
C ASP A 214 -25.23 -35.72 -12.89
N THR A 215 -24.75 -35.12 -11.78
CA THR A 215 -25.31 -35.21 -10.44
C THR A 215 -25.58 -33.81 -9.88
N SER A 216 -26.69 -33.59 -9.18
CA SER A 216 -27.05 -32.26 -8.68
C SER A 216 -26.08 -31.77 -7.59
N ILE A 217 -25.30 -30.72 -7.89
CA ILE A 217 -24.33 -30.14 -6.95
C ILE A 217 -25.07 -29.42 -5.80
N LYS A 218 -24.58 -29.53 -4.57
CA LYS A 218 -25.10 -28.81 -3.41
C LYS A 218 -24.23 -27.61 -3.10
N GLY A 219 -24.87 -26.52 -2.67
CA GLY A 219 -24.18 -25.31 -2.26
C GLY A 219 -24.94 -24.56 -1.17
N GLU A 220 -24.35 -23.48 -0.68
CA GLU A 220 -24.92 -22.62 0.35
C GLU A 220 -24.58 -21.15 0.06
N VAL A 221 -25.45 -20.24 0.48
CA VAL A 221 -25.33 -18.81 0.17
C VAL A 221 -24.22 -18.17 1.00
N ALA A 222 -23.16 -17.70 0.37
CA ALA A 222 -22.02 -17.06 1.04
C ALA A 222 -22.30 -15.61 1.46
N ALA A 223 -23.17 -14.91 0.73
CA ALA A 223 -23.51 -13.51 0.97
C ALA A 223 -24.55 -13.32 2.10
N SER A 224 -24.44 -12.23 2.86
CA SER A 224 -25.37 -11.88 3.94
C SER A 224 -26.84 -11.79 3.49
N SER A 225 -27.07 -11.27 2.28
CA SER A 225 -28.37 -11.28 1.58
C SER A 225 -28.17 -11.35 0.07
N LEU A 226 -28.55 -12.46 -0.54
CA LEU A 226 -28.41 -12.76 -1.97
C LEU A 226 -29.74 -12.61 -2.70
N LYS A 227 -29.89 -11.55 -3.51
CA LYS A 227 -31.06 -11.34 -4.38
C LYS A 227 -30.97 -12.25 -5.60
N ILE A 228 -32.02 -13.03 -5.86
CA ILE A 228 -32.08 -13.99 -6.97
C ILE A 228 -32.54 -13.28 -8.25
N ARG A 229 -31.97 -13.62 -9.41
CA ARG A 229 -32.41 -13.14 -10.72
C ARG A 229 -33.25 -14.17 -11.47
N ALA A 230 -34.15 -13.72 -12.32
CA ALA A 230 -34.95 -14.59 -13.19
C ALA A 230 -34.08 -15.21 -14.31
N GLU A 231 -33.11 -14.44 -14.82
CA GLU A 231 -32.17 -14.82 -15.87
C GLU A 231 -30.73 -14.48 -15.45
N ALA A 232 -29.74 -15.03 -16.14
CA ALA A 232 -28.33 -14.73 -15.89
C ALA A 232 -27.96 -13.33 -16.42
N GLY A 233 -27.08 -12.62 -15.69
CA GLY A 233 -26.51 -11.34 -16.10
C GLY A 233 -26.77 -10.18 -15.14
N SER A 234 -25.83 -9.23 -15.09
CA SER A 234 -25.85 -8.10 -14.13
C SER A 234 -27.03 -7.13 -14.33
N LYS A 235 -27.62 -7.10 -15.52
CA LYS A 235 -28.82 -6.30 -15.86
C LYS A 235 -30.13 -7.09 -15.82
N ALA A 236 -30.11 -8.41 -15.63
CA ALA A 236 -31.31 -9.25 -15.64
C ALA A 236 -32.23 -8.96 -14.44
N ALA A 237 -33.54 -9.04 -14.64
CA ALA A 237 -34.53 -8.71 -13.62
C ALA A 237 -34.47 -9.65 -12.40
N TYR A 238 -34.74 -9.10 -11.21
CA TYR A 238 -34.83 -9.89 -9.98
C TYR A 238 -36.07 -10.79 -9.98
N LEU A 239 -35.90 -12.03 -9.53
CA LEU A 239 -36.98 -12.99 -9.37
C LEU A 239 -37.94 -12.52 -8.26
N LYS A 240 -39.24 -12.52 -8.55
CA LYS A 240 -40.29 -12.09 -7.63
C LYS A 240 -41.16 -13.26 -7.19
N ASN A 241 -41.70 -13.17 -5.97
CA ASN A 241 -42.71 -14.11 -5.48
C ASN A 241 -44.12 -13.73 -6.00
N LYS A 242 -45.15 -14.50 -5.61
CA LYS A 242 -46.56 -14.22 -6.00
C LYS A 242 -47.13 -12.89 -5.45
N SER A 243 -46.49 -12.23 -4.50
CA SER A 243 -46.86 -10.89 -4.01
C SER A 243 -46.01 -9.76 -4.62
N GLY A 244 -45.27 -10.03 -5.71
CA GLY A 244 -44.43 -9.04 -6.41
C GLY A 244 -43.13 -8.68 -5.69
N SER A 245 -42.86 -9.26 -4.53
CA SER A 245 -41.70 -8.99 -3.67
C SER A 245 -40.46 -9.73 -4.18
N ILE A 246 -39.29 -9.09 -4.17
CA ILE A 246 -38.03 -9.69 -4.64
C ILE A 246 -37.60 -10.85 -3.72
N ILE A 247 -37.33 -12.01 -4.31
CA ILE A 247 -36.83 -13.18 -3.60
C ILE A 247 -35.34 -12.97 -3.27
N SER A 248 -35.05 -13.00 -1.97
CA SER A 248 -33.68 -12.89 -1.44
C SER A 248 -33.43 -14.02 -0.44
N LEU A 249 -32.25 -14.63 -0.49
CA LEU A 249 -31.81 -15.66 0.45
C LEU A 249 -30.82 -15.07 1.45
N LYS A 250 -30.91 -15.48 2.72
CA LYS A 250 -29.90 -15.15 3.74
C LYS A 250 -28.66 -16.03 3.56
N LYS A 251 -27.56 -15.63 4.22
CA LYS A 251 -26.36 -16.46 4.36
C LYS A 251 -26.68 -17.88 4.86
N ASP A 252 -25.82 -18.83 4.48
CA ASP A 252 -25.80 -20.23 4.90
C ASP A 252 -27.05 -21.03 4.50
N LYS A 253 -28.00 -20.41 3.76
CA LYS A 253 -29.17 -21.06 3.18
C LYS A 253 -28.72 -22.05 2.10
N SER A 254 -28.98 -23.34 2.32
CA SER A 254 -28.64 -24.39 1.36
C SER A 254 -29.49 -24.31 0.08
N ILE A 255 -28.84 -24.54 -1.06
CA ILE A 255 -29.39 -24.52 -2.42
C ILE A 255 -28.88 -25.74 -3.21
N THR A 256 -29.50 -26.03 -4.35
CA THR A 256 -29.02 -27.03 -5.32
C THR A 256 -28.69 -26.33 -6.63
N ILE A 257 -27.51 -26.61 -7.17
CA ILE A 257 -26.97 -25.97 -8.37
C ILE A 257 -27.19 -26.94 -9.54
N LEU A 258 -27.71 -26.41 -10.65
CA LEU A 258 -28.28 -27.19 -11.74
C LEU A 258 -27.56 -27.01 -13.08
N ASP A 259 -26.90 -25.87 -13.30
CA ASP A 259 -26.27 -25.47 -14.56
C ASP A 259 -25.39 -24.22 -14.33
N GLU A 260 -24.54 -23.88 -15.29
CA GLU A 260 -23.74 -22.64 -15.29
C GLU A 260 -23.72 -21.95 -16.66
N VAL A 261 -23.62 -20.62 -16.65
CA VAL A 261 -23.42 -19.81 -17.88
C VAL A 261 -22.54 -18.59 -17.59
N THR A 262 -21.55 -18.34 -18.45
CA THR A 262 -20.69 -17.16 -18.35
C THR A 262 -21.20 -16.06 -19.27
N ILE A 263 -21.51 -14.89 -18.72
CA ILE A 263 -22.02 -13.72 -19.48
C ILE A 263 -21.15 -12.51 -19.12
N SER A 264 -20.58 -11.86 -20.14
CA SER A 264 -19.68 -10.71 -20.00
C SER A 264 -18.52 -10.96 -19.00
N GLY A 265 -17.92 -12.15 -19.05
CA GLY A 265 -16.83 -12.58 -18.17
C GLY A 265 -17.27 -13.13 -16.80
N VAL A 266 -18.48 -12.83 -16.34
CA VAL A 266 -19.00 -13.25 -15.03
C VAL A 266 -19.67 -14.63 -15.14
N LYS A 267 -19.30 -15.59 -14.28
CA LYS A 267 -19.98 -16.89 -14.16
C LYS A 267 -21.28 -16.75 -13.34
N TRP A 268 -22.38 -17.23 -13.92
CA TRP A 268 -23.69 -17.30 -13.28
C TRP A 268 -24.10 -18.75 -13.06
N LEU A 269 -24.49 -19.07 -11.84
CA LEU A 269 -25.00 -20.38 -11.44
C LEU A 269 -26.52 -20.38 -11.50
N LYS A 270 -27.09 -21.42 -12.14
CA LYS A 270 -28.52 -21.70 -12.12
C LYS A 270 -28.84 -22.51 -10.88
N VAL A 271 -29.60 -21.92 -9.96
CA VAL A 271 -29.82 -22.46 -8.61
C VAL A 271 -31.31 -22.69 -8.34
N SER A 272 -31.62 -23.79 -7.65
CA SER A 272 -32.95 -24.12 -7.17
C SER A 272 -32.97 -24.32 -5.66
N PHE A 273 -34.01 -23.80 -5.03
CA PHE A 273 -34.09 -23.59 -3.58
C PHE A 273 -35.55 -23.45 -3.14
N THR A 274 -35.80 -23.56 -1.83
CA THR A 274 -37.15 -23.51 -1.25
C THR A 274 -37.35 -22.30 -0.34
N VAL A 275 -38.42 -21.54 -0.58
CA VAL A 275 -38.90 -20.41 0.25
C VAL A 275 -40.38 -20.62 0.53
N SER A 276 -40.78 -20.66 1.81
CA SER A 276 -42.16 -20.94 2.25
C SER A 276 -42.76 -22.15 1.53
N ASP A 277 -42.01 -23.26 1.60
CA ASP A 277 -42.31 -24.60 1.06
C ASP A 277 -42.61 -24.67 -0.44
N LYS A 278 -42.33 -23.58 -1.17
CA LYS A 278 -42.38 -23.51 -2.63
C LYS A 278 -40.97 -23.53 -3.20
N LYS A 279 -40.75 -24.43 -4.16
CA LYS A 279 -39.50 -24.56 -4.91
C LYS A 279 -39.44 -23.50 -6.00
N TYR A 280 -38.33 -22.78 -6.06
CA TYR A 280 -38.02 -21.80 -7.11
C TYR A 280 -36.76 -22.22 -7.87
N THR A 281 -36.53 -21.60 -9.01
CA THR A 281 -35.27 -21.66 -9.77
C THR A 281 -34.95 -20.25 -10.26
N GLY A 282 -33.67 -19.88 -10.29
CA GLY A 282 -33.19 -18.59 -10.78
C GLY A 282 -31.67 -18.58 -10.90
N TYR A 283 -31.10 -17.40 -11.10
CA TYR A 283 -29.66 -17.23 -11.32
C TYR A 283 -29.01 -16.33 -10.26
N VAL A 284 -27.78 -16.67 -9.92
CA VAL A 284 -26.89 -15.94 -9.00
C VAL A 284 -25.46 -15.94 -9.54
N GLU A 285 -24.64 -14.99 -9.10
CA GLU A 285 -23.20 -14.94 -9.39
C GLU A 285 -22.47 -16.04 -8.60
N SER A 286 -21.47 -16.71 -9.20
CA SER A 286 -20.80 -17.86 -8.55
C SER A 286 -20.13 -17.49 -7.22
N SER A 287 -19.38 -16.37 -7.21
CA SER A 287 -18.70 -15.76 -6.05
C SER A 287 -19.62 -15.28 -4.90
N LYS A 288 -20.87 -15.75 -4.84
CA LYS A 288 -21.86 -15.52 -3.77
C LYS A 288 -22.44 -16.83 -3.24
N VAL A 289 -21.93 -17.98 -3.69
CA VAL A 289 -22.33 -19.35 -3.33
C VAL A 289 -21.07 -20.17 -3.08
N ASP A 290 -20.99 -20.84 -1.93
CA ASP A 290 -19.98 -21.88 -1.71
C ASP A 290 -20.54 -23.23 -2.19
N PHE A 291 -19.71 -24.15 -2.69
CA PHE A 291 -20.11 -25.55 -2.73
C PHE A 291 -20.17 -26.15 -1.31
N LYS A 292 -21.13 -27.07 -1.12
CA LYS A 292 -21.34 -27.78 0.14
C LYS A 292 -20.77 -29.17 0.03
N VAL A 293 -19.65 -29.40 0.73
CA VAL A 293 -19.04 -30.71 0.91
C VAL A 293 -20.08 -31.68 1.48
N THR A 294 -20.19 -32.86 0.87
CA THR A 294 -21.00 -33.95 1.43
C THR A 294 -20.06 -34.83 2.23
N GLU A 295 -20.21 -34.87 3.55
CA GLU A 295 -19.44 -35.80 4.39
C GLU A 295 -19.73 -37.24 3.97
N VAL A 296 -18.79 -37.85 3.26
CA VAL A 296 -18.76 -39.31 3.08
C VAL A 296 -18.35 -39.92 4.42
N LYS A 297 -19.34 -40.17 5.27
CA LYS A 297 -19.19 -40.95 6.51
C LYS A 297 -18.31 -42.18 6.21
N PRO A 298 -17.19 -42.39 6.92
CA PRO A 298 -16.23 -43.42 6.58
C PRO A 298 -16.92 -44.79 6.57
N THR A 299 -16.96 -45.41 5.38
CA THR A 299 -17.47 -46.77 5.23
C THR A 299 -16.47 -47.72 5.89
N PRO A 300 -16.91 -48.64 6.77
CA PRO A 300 -15.99 -49.49 7.52
C PRO A 300 -15.11 -50.31 6.56
N LYS A 301 -13.79 -50.23 6.78
CA LYS A 301 -12.76 -50.93 5.99
C LYS A 301 -13.10 -52.44 5.93
N PRO A 302 -13.16 -53.07 4.75
CA PRO A 302 -13.48 -54.49 4.64
C PRO A 302 -12.55 -55.36 5.50
N THR A 303 -13.14 -56.13 6.41
CA THR A 303 -12.40 -57.07 7.25
C THR A 303 -11.91 -58.24 6.39
N ALA A 304 -10.60 -58.32 6.16
CA ALA A 304 -10.01 -59.44 5.45
C ALA A 304 -10.12 -60.72 6.30
N THR A 305 -11.02 -61.62 5.92
CA THR A 305 -11.19 -62.94 6.54
C THR A 305 -9.94 -63.81 6.31
N PRO A 306 -9.42 -64.54 7.32
CA PRO A 306 -8.20 -65.33 7.16
C PRO A 306 -8.45 -66.63 6.38
N THR A 307 -7.51 -66.99 5.49
CA THR A 307 -7.43 -68.30 4.79
C THR A 307 -6.00 -68.48 4.23
N PRO A 308 -5.54 -69.69 3.84
CA PRO A 308 -4.60 -70.41 4.71
C PRO A 308 -3.18 -70.62 4.12
N LYS A 309 -2.31 -71.22 4.94
CA LYS A 309 -0.88 -71.48 4.69
C LYS A 309 -0.60 -72.81 3.96
N PRO A 310 0.13 -72.76 2.82
CA PRO A 310 1.17 -73.73 2.43
C PRO A 310 2.54 -73.01 2.38
N THR A 311 3.67 -73.49 2.94
CA THR A 311 4.39 -74.79 2.79
C THR A 311 5.22 -74.85 1.48
N ALA A 312 6.48 -75.33 1.55
CA ALA A 312 7.61 -74.78 0.76
C ALA A 312 8.53 -75.81 0.05
N THR A 313 9.67 -75.31 -0.49
CA THR A 313 10.83 -76.05 -1.10
C THR A 313 10.55 -76.56 -2.53
N PRO A 314 11.51 -76.56 -3.51
CA PRO A 314 12.99 -76.49 -3.42
C PRO A 314 13.64 -75.27 -4.14
N THR A 315 14.94 -75.39 -4.51
CA THR A 315 15.80 -74.37 -5.15
C THR A 315 16.72 -75.01 -6.21
N PRO A 316 17.07 -74.34 -7.33
CA PRO A 316 18.21 -74.71 -8.17
C PRO A 316 19.46 -73.80 -8.01
N LYS A 317 20.63 -74.37 -8.31
CA LYS A 317 22.00 -73.92 -8.00
C LYS A 317 22.61 -72.97 -9.06
N ALA A 318 23.61 -72.17 -8.68
CA ALA A 318 24.30 -71.20 -9.56
C ALA A 318 25.68 -71.68 -10.09
N THR A 319 26.09 -71.15 -11.26
CA THR A 319 27.46 -71.26 -11.85
C THR A 319 27.74 -70.06 -12.82
N PRO A 320 28.95 -69.82 -13.39
CA PRO A 320 29.82 -68.74 -12.90
C PRO A 320 30.16 -67.60 -13.90
N LYS A 321 31.01 -66.66 -13.44
CA LYS A 321 31.42 -65.39 -14.08
C LYS A 321 32.74 -65.50 -14.88
N PRO A 322 32.87 -64.90 -16.10
CA PRO A 322 34.13 -64.74 -16.83
C PRO A 322 35.04 -63.56 -16.41
N THR A 323 36.27 -63.55 -16.94
CA THR A 323 37.45 -62.78 -16.47
C THR A 323 37.84 -61.64 -17.45
N PRO A 324 38.41 -60.49 -17.00
CA PRO A 324 38.75 -59.35 -17.87
C PRO A 324 40.04 -59.51 -18.72
N LYS A 325 40.21 -58.62 -19.72
CA LYS A 325 41.34 -58.55 -20.69
C LYS A 325 42.04 -57.15 -20.60
N PRO A 326 43.35 -57.01 -20.84
CA PRO A 326 44.16 -55.99 -20.13
C PRO A 326 44.47 -54.65 -20.85
N THR A 327 45.07 -53.76 -20.07
CA THR A 327 45.41 -52.34 -20.36
C THR A 327 46.70 -52.14 -21.19
N PRO A 328 46.77 -51.11 -22.06
CA PRO A 328 48.02 -50.62 -22.66
C PRO A 328 48.93 -49.79 -21.72
N LYS A 329 50.18 -49.55 -22.13
CA LYS A 329 51.26 -48.84 -21.39
C LYS A 329 51.24 -47.30 -21.61
N PRO A 330 51.94 -46.49 -20.77
CA PRO A 330 51.96 -45.03 -20.85
C PRO A 330 53.19 -44.43 -21.58
N THR A 331 53.12 -43.11 -21.85
CA THR A 331 54.14 -42.25 -22.48
C THR A 331 54.23 -40.88 -21.75
N PRO A 332 55.29 -40.05 -21.92
CA PRO A 332 56.00 -39.51 -20.75
C PRO A 332 55.70 -38.08 -20.27
N LYS A 333 56.25 -37.81 -19.07
CA LYS A 333 56.22 -36.61 -18.22
C LYS A 333 56.97 -35.38 -18.79
N PRO A 334 56.37 -34.17 -18.72
CA PRO A 334 57.07 -32.87 -18.69
C PRO A 334 57.54 -32.44 -17.28
N THR A 335 58.46 -31.48 -17.23
CA THR A 335 59.26 -31.10 -16.04
C THR A 335 58.60 -30.03 -15.15
N PRO A 336 58.84 -29.98 -13.81
CA PRO A 336 58.20 -29.00 -12.92
C PRO A 336 58.62 -27.54 -13.15
N LYS A 337 57.73 -26.59 -12.85
CA LYS A 337 58.03 -25.15 -12.71
C LYS A 337 58.11 -24.78 -11.21
N ALA A 338 58.95 -23.79 -10.87
CA ALA A 338 59.45 -23.58 -9.52
C ALA A 338 58.41 -23.11 -8.47
N THR A 339 58.65 -23.52 -7.22
CA THR A 339 57.89 -23.17 -6.02
C THR A 339 58.27 -21.78 -5.47
N PRO A 340 57.31 -20.90 -5.16
CA PRO A 340 57.56 -19.68 -4.38
C PRO A 340 57.96 -19.98 -2.92
N ALA A 341 58.81 -19.14 -2.32
CA ALA A 341 59.31 -19.32 -0.96
C ALA A 341 58.25 -19.07 0.14
N PRO A 342 58.35 -19.70 1.33
CA PRO A 342 57.39 -19.52 2.41
C PRO A 342 57.46 -18.13 3.05
N THR A 343 56.30 -17.53 3.27
CA THR A 343 56.14 -16.25 3.98
C THR A 343 56.40 -16.43 5.49
N PRO A 344 57.13 -15.52 6.18
CA PRO A 344 57.52 -15.72 7.57
C PRO A 344 56.35 -15.64 8.56
N LYS A 345 56.47 -16.43 9.64
CA LYS A 345 55.56 -16.49 10.79
C LYS A 345 55.58 -15.17 11.57
N VAL A 346 54.41 -14.53 11.74
CA VAL A 346 54.27 -13.31 12.55
C VAL A 346 54.20 -13.65 14.05
N THR A 347 54.93 -12.89 14.86
CA THR A 347 54.99 -12.99 16.33
C THR A 347 53.80 -12.27 16.97
N PRO A 348 53.21 -12.78 18.08
CA PRO A 348 52.16 -12.06 18.79
C PRO A 348 52.67 -10.77 19.45
N THR A 349 51.99 -9.66 19.19
CA THR A 349 52.23 -8.34 19.80
C THR A 349 51.61 -8.27 21.21
N PRO A 350 52.26 -7.67 22.22
CA PRO A 350 51.84 -7.75 23.61
C PRO A 350 50.58 -6.92 23.96
N THR A 351 49.88 -7.39 25.00
CA THR A 351 48.69 -6.76 25.60
C THR A 351 49.00 -5.37 26.18
N PRO A 352 48.22 -4.31 25.89
CA PRO A 352 48.32 -3.04 26.61
C PRO A 352 47.81 -3.17 28.04
N SER A 353 48.48 -2.50 28.99
CA SER A 353 48.15 -2.57 30.42
C SER A 353 47.05 -1.60 30.83
N ASN A 354 46.41 -1.86 31.97
CA ASN A 354 45.30 -1.06 32.50
C ASN A 354 45.72 0.37 32.87
N ILE A 355 44.92 1.35 32.45
CA ILE A 355 44.90 2.73 32.98
C ILE A 355 43.47 2.98 33.48
N PRO A 356 43.27 3.53 34.70
CA PRO A 356 41.94 3.60 35.32
C PRO A 356 41.00 4.60 34.63
N SER A 357 39.72 4.24 34.54
CA SER A 357 38.65 5.13 34.08
C SER A 357 38.46 6.32 35.03
N PRO A 358 38.22 7.54 34.53
CA PRO A 358 37.75 8.64 35.36
C PRO A 358 36.36 8.35 35.94
N THR A 359 36.12 8.84 37.14
CA THR A 359 34.87 8.63 37.89
C THR A 359 33.73 9.49 37.32
N VAL A 360 32.61 8.87 36.95
CA VAL A 360 31.40 9.61 36.52
C VAL A 360 30.63 10.11 37.73
N SER A 361 30.37 11.42 37.80
CA SER A 361 29.58 12.05 38.86
C SER A 361 28.07 11.82 38.63
N PRO A 362 27.24 11.58 39.66
CA PRO A 362 25.83 11.27 39.48
C PRO A 362 25.04 12.47 38.91
N THR A 363 24.46 12.27 37.73
CA THR A 363 23.49 13.20 37.11
C THR A 363 22.08 12.85 37.59
N PRO A 364 21.22 13.83 37.95
CA PRO A 364 20.06 13.57 38.80
C PRO A 364 18.92 12.80 38.13
N VAL A 365 18.20 12.02 38.93
CA VAL A 365 16.97 11.32 38.55
C VAL A 365 15.85 12.33 38.31
N ILE A 366 15.34 12.41 37.08
CA ILE A 366 14.10 13.14 36.77
C ILE A 366 12.96 12.14 36.68
N SER A 367 12.05 12.18 37.66
CA SER A 367 10.85 11.35 37.68
C SER A 367 9.91 11.71 36.52
N THR A 368 9.68 10.77 35.61
CA THR A 368 8.66 10.91 34.56
C THR A 368 7.25 10.84 35.17
N PRO A 369 6.32 11.74 34.79
CA PRO A 369 4.95 11.68 35.30
C PRO A 369 4.20 10.49 34.69
N THR A 370 3.57 9.68 35.54
CA THR A 370 2.71 8.56 35.13
C THR A 370 1.56 9.05 34.24
N PRO A 371 1.32 8.48 33.05
CA PRO A 371 0.23 8.93 32.18
C PRO A 371 -1.14 8.52 32.74
N THR A 372 -1.90 9.51 33.23
CA THR A 372 -3.31 9.35 33.59
C THR A 372 -4.11 8.84 32.40
N SER A 373 -4.98 7.86 32.64
CA SER A 373 -5.55 7.00 31.60
C SER A 373 -7.07 6.92 31.68
N THR A 374 -7.71 6.82 30.53
CA THR A 374 -9.18 6.75 30.35
C THR A 374 -9.46 6.10 28.97
N PRO A 375 -10.63 5.48 28.75
CA PRO A 375 -10.68 4.02 28.85
C PRO A 375 -10.76 3.32 27.48
N ILE A 376 -10.09 2.17 27.38
CA ILE A 376 -10.15 1.27 26.23
C ILE A 376 -11.38 0.34 26.37
N GLY A 377 -11.95 -0.10 25.25
CA GLY A 377 -13.23 -0.80 25.20
C GLY A 377 -13.25 -2.19 25.84
N GLN A 378 -13.81 -2.27 27.05
CA GLN A 378 -14.69 -3.32 27.60
C GLN A 378 -14.27 -4.81 27.63
N ASP A 379 -13.10 -5.23 27.14
CA ASP A 379 -12.68 -6.65 27.27
C ASP A 379 -11.19 -6.89 27.54
N PHE A 380 -10.44 -5.87 27.98
CA PHE A 380 -9.05 -6.06 28.43
C PHE A 380 -9.01 -6.62 29.87
N LEU A 381 -8.50 -7.84 30.02
CA LEU A 381 -8.25 -8.49 31.30
C LEU A 381 -6.98 -7.93 31.95
N GLN A 382 -7.20 -7.14 33.00
CA GLN A 382 -6.18 -6.67 33.93
C GLN A 382 -6.41 -7.35 35.29
N VAL A 383 -5.34 -7.79 35.93
CA VAL A 383 -5.33 -8.47 37.22
C VAL A 383 -4.19 -7.88 38.06
N ASP A 384 -4.55 -7.00 38.99
CA ASP A 384 -3.63 -6.42 39.95
C ASP A 384 -3.14 -7.48 40.94
N ASN A 385 -1.86 -7.43 41.30
CA ASN A 385 -1.21 -8.40 42.20
C ASN A 385 -1.40 -9.88 41.74
N ASN A 386 -1.23 -10.16 40.44
CA ASN A 386 -1.28 -11.51 39.89
C ASN A 386 -0.16 -12.39 40.47
N ASN A 387 -0.47 -13.11 41.56
CA ASN A 387 0.48 -13.94 42.29
C ASN A 387 0.94 -15.14 41.43
N THR A 388 2.26 -15.27 41.24
CA THR A 388 2.83 -16.46 40.60
C THR A 388 2.84 -17.64 41.58
N PHE A 389 2.51 -18.82 41.07
CA PHE A 389 2.50 -20.04 41.89
C PHE A 389 3.94 -20.54 42.11
N ASN A 390 4.19 -21.22 43.23
CA ASN A 390 5.51 -21.81 43.49
C ASN A 390 5.74 -23.10 42.68
N GLU A 391 4.67 -23.85 42.41
CA GLU A 391 4.63 -25.08 41.64
C GLU A 391 3.28 -25.23 40.93
N ILE A 392 3.22 -26.04 39.87
CA ILE A 392 1.98 -26.48 39.21
C ILE A 392 2.08 -28.00 39.10
N THR A 393 1.28 -28.72 39.90
CA THR A 393 1.34 -30.19 40.05
C THR A 393 0.20 -30.93 39.33
N GLN A 394 -0.80 -30.20 38.85
CA GLN A 394 -1.90 -30.69 38.02
C GLN A 394 -2.25 -29.60 36.98
N ALA A 395 -2.84 -29.98 35.85
CA ALA A 395 -3.23 -29.03 34.82
C ALA A 395 -4.40 -28.15 35.29
N VAL A 396 -4.25 -26.83 35.15
CA VAL A 396 -5.21 -25.82 35.63
C VAL A 396 -5.55 -24.81 34.54
N ASN A 397 -6.79 -24.30 34.56
CA ASN A 397 -7.20 -23.25 33.66
C ASN A 397 -6.51 -21.93 34.01
N GLY A 398 -6.16 -21.14 32.98
CA GLY A 398 -5.70 -19.77 33.14
C GLY A 398 -6.18 -18.86 32.02
N TYR A 399 -5.90 -17.57 32.14
CA TYR A 399 -6.27 -16.53 31.18
C TYR A 399 -5.12 -15.52 31.01
N VAL A 400 -4.86 -15.08 29.78
CA VAL A 400 -3.86 -14.03 29.51
C VAL A 400 -4.35 -12.68 30.07
N CYS A 401 -3.53 -12.07 30.92
CA CYS A 401 -3.81 -10.78 31.55
C CYS A 401 -2.61 -9.82 31.47
N ASN A 402 -2.85 -8.54 31.76
CA ASN A 402 -1.84 -7.48 31.93
C ASN A 402 -1.01 -7.10 30.68
N THR A 403 -1.01 -7.92 29.63
CA THR A 403 -0.54 -7.56 28.26
C THR A 403 -1.69 -7.68 27.25
N SER A 404 -1.58 -7.00 26.11
CA SER A 404 -2.51 -7.11 24.98
C SER A 404 -2.29 -8.40 24.16
N LEU A 405 -1.06 -8.89 24.12
CA LEU A 405 -0.62 -10.05 23.33
C LEU A 405 0.68 -10.62 23.92
N LEU A 406 0.78 -11.94 23.97
CA LEU A 406 1.86 -12.69 24.61
C LEU A 406 2.43 -13.72 23.64
N TYR A 407 3.73 -13.64 23.35
CA TYR A 407 4.43 -14.60 22.50
C TYR A 407 4.62 -15.93 23.22
N LEU A 408 4.36 -17.04 22.55
CA LEU A 408 4.59 -18.38 23.09
C LEU A 408 6.03 -18.82 22.77
N THR A 409 6.85 -18.99 23.79
CA THR A 409 8.28 -19.36 23.67
C THR A 409 8.42 -20.89 23.58
N ARG A 410 9.26 -21.41 22.67
CA ARG A 410 9.57 -22.84 22.55
C ARG A 410 10.68 -23.28 23.50
N ASP A 411 11.67 -22.43 23.75
CA ASP A 411 12.77 -22.65 24.69
C ASP A 411 13.13 -21.34 25.41
N ILE A 412 13.00 -21.33 26.73
CA ILE A 412 13.25 -20.17 27.61
C ILE A 412 14.74 -19.86 27.85
N THR A 413 15.66 -20.68 27.35
CA THR A 413 17.11 -20.48 27.46
C THR A 413 17.71 -19.83 26.21
N THR A 414 17.17 -20.15 25.03
CA THR A 414 17.51 -19.51 23.74
C THR A 414 16.56 -18.38 23.34
N ASN A 415 15.41 -18.25 24.02
CA ASN A 415 14.30 -17.36 23.66
C ASN A 415 13.79 -17.62 22.22
N GLU A 416 13.87 -18.87 21.76
CA GLU A 416 13.26 -19.31 20.51
C GLU A 416 11.74 -19.40 20.67
N TYR A 417 10.97 -19.00 19.66
CA TYR A 417 9.50 -18.98 19.71
C TYR A 417 8.86 -20.25 19.14
N VAL A 418 7.62 -20.52 19.55
CA VAL A 418 6.71 -21.44 18.85
C VAL A 418 6.17 -20.71 17.61
N TYR A 419 6.02 -21.43 16.50
CA TYR A 419 5.48 -20.91 15.25
C TYR A 419 4.19 -21.62 14.86
N ASP A 420 3.30 -20.93 14.16
CA ASP A 420 2.10 -21.50 13.56
C ASP A 420 2.39 -22.20 12.21
N ASN A 421 1.38 -22.88 11.65
CA ASN A 421 1.49 -23.59 10.37
C ASN A 421 1.68 -22.65 9.15
N TYR A 422 1.77 -21.34 9.36
CA TYR A 422 2.04 -20.32 8.34
C TYR A 422 3.40 -19.63 8.55
N GLY A 423 4.17 -20.01 9.58
CA GLY A 423 5.48 -19.44 9.91
C GLY A 423 5.43 -18.14 10.71
N ASN A 424 4.28 -17.74 11.26
CA ASN A 424 4.20 -16.63 12.21
C ASN A 424 4.55 -17.11 13.62
N ILE A 425 5.05 -16.23 14.49
CA ILE A 425 5.19 -16.54 15.92
C ILE A 425 3.78 -16.78 16.51
N PHE A 426 3.63 -17.89 17.24
CA PHE A 426 2.38 -18.21 17.92
C PHE A 426 2.13 -17.23 19.06
N THR A 427 0.96 -16.61 19.07
CA THR A 427 0.61 -15.51 20.00
C THR A 427 -0.72 -15.76 20.68
N LEU A 428 -0.73 -15.59 22.00
CA LEU A 428 -1.93 -15.64 22.84
C LEU A 428 -2.42 -14.20 23.06
N LYS A 429 -3.70 -13.93 22.83
CA LYS A 429 -4.29 -12.59 23.01
C LYS A 429 -4.70 -12.36 24.45
N ASN A 430 -4.83 -11.10 24.86
CA ASN A 430 -5.47 -10.77 26.13
C ASN A 430 -6.85 -11.44 26.27
N SER A 431 -7.19 -11.88 27.48
CA SER A 431 -8.40 -12.65 27.80
C SER A 431 -8.50 -14.04 27.18
N GLU A 432 -7.54 -14.46 26.37
CA GLU A 432 -7.50 -15.81 25.81
C GLU A 432 -7.31 -16.84 26.92
N LYS A 433 -8.12 -17.90 26.89
CA LYS A 433 -8.08 -18.98 27.88
C LYS A 433 -7.01 -19.99 27.49
N VAL A 434 -6.19 -20.38 28.46
CA VAL A 434 -5.09 -21.34 28.32
C VAL A 434 -5.21 -22.48 29.32
N LEU A 435 -4.57 -23.62 29.02
CA LEU A 435 -4.34 -24.68 30.00
C LEU A 435 -2.88 -24.60 30.47
N VAL A 436 -2.68 -24.30 31.75
CA VAL A 436 -1.35 -24.30 32.39
C VAL A 436 -1.08 -25.69 32.92
N THR A 437 -0.01 -26.32 32.43
CA THR A 437 0.31 -27.74 32.67
C THR A 437 1.55 -27.96 33.52
N GLY A 438 2.32 -26.90 33.79
CA GLY A 438 3.53 -26.94 34.61
C GLY A 438 4.11 -25.55 34.85
N LEU A 439 5.17 -25.48 35.63
CA LEU A 439 5.97 -24.27 35.87
C LEU A 439 7.46 -24.60 35.82
N VAL A 440 8.25 -23.73 35.19
CA VAL A 440 9.71 -23.78 35.13
C VAL A 440 10.27 -22.43 35.59
N ARG A 441 11.47 -22.42 36.17
CA ARG A 441 12.17 -21.18 36.55
C ARG A 441 13.45 -21.03 35.75
N ASN A 442 13.73 -19.81 35.29
CA ASN A 442 15.01 -19.44 34.68
C ASN A 442 15.58 -18.24 35.47
N GLY A 443 16.60 -18.49 36.30
CA GLY A 443 17.05 -17.54 37.30
C GLY A 443 15.92 -17.19 38.29
N ALA A 444 15.61 -15.90 38.42
CA ALA A 444 14.50 -15.41 39.24
C ALA A 444 13.13 -15.54 38.55
N ASP A 445 13.09 -15.58 37.21
CA ASP A 445 11.84 -15.55 36.44
C ASP A 445 11.10 -16.88 36.50
N ALA A 446 9.79 -16.82 36.74
CA ALA A 446 8.88 -17.96 36.64
C ALA A 446 8.17 -17.98 35.28
N TRP A 447 8.10 -19.15 34.66
CA TRP A 447 7.48 -19.39 33.35
C TRP A 447 6.46 -20.53 33.48
N TYR A 448 5.23 -20.31 33.02
CA TYR A 448 4.22 -21.36 32.93
C TYR A 448 4.36 -22.14 31.62
N VAL A 449 4.15 -23.45 31.70
CA VAL A 449 4.02 -24.34 30.53
C VAL A 449 2.57 -24.30 30.06
N ILE A 450 2.35 -23.68 28.92
CA ILE A 450 1.04 -23.62 28.26
C ILE A 450 0.86 -24.84 27.37
N SER A 451 -0.32 -25.45 27.45
CA SER A 451 -0.86 -26.38 26.46
C SER A 451 -2.16 -25.80 25.90
N LEU A 452 -2.45 -26.07 24.64
CA LEU A 452 -3.68 -25.67 23.95
C LEU A 452 -4.40 -26.89 23.37
N ASP A 453 -5.71 -26.80 23.16
CA ASP A 453 -6.54 -27.90 22.63
C ASP A 453 -6.13 -28.34 21.21
N SER A 454 -5.30 -27.55 20.52
CA SER A 454 -4.65 -27.86 19.24
C SER A 454 -3.43 -28.79 19.34
N GLY A 455 -3.03 -29.20 20.54
CA GLY A 455 -1.80 -29.97 20.79
C GLY A 455 -0.51 -29.12 20.81
N ILE A 456 -0.64 -27.80 20.65
CA ILE A 456 0.48 -26.86 20.73
C ILE A 456 0.88 -26.66 22.20
N TYR A 457 2.19 -26.67 22.46
CA TYR A 457 2.77 -26.42 23.78
C TYR A 457 3.90 -25.38 23.71
N GLY A 458 4.16 -24.71 24.83
CA GLY A 458 5.26 -23.76 24.97
C GLY A 458 5.27 -23.08 26.33
N TYR A 459 6.10 -22.04 26.47
CA TYR A 459 6.36 -21.33 27.73
C TYR A 459 5.96 -19.86 27.61
N VAL A 460 5.43 -19.29 28.69
CA VAL A 460 5.20 -17.84 28.83
C VAL A 460 5.55 -17.38 30.24
N LYS A 461 5.94 -16.11 30.42
CA LYS A 461 6.17 -15.55 31.75
C LYS A 461 4.91 -15.63 32.62
N ALA A 462 5.07 -16.10 33.85
CA ALA A 462 3.97 -16.42 34.75
C ALA A 462 3.16 -15.18 35.18
N GLU A 463 3.76 -13.98 35.19
CA GLU A 463 3.12 -12.71 35.53
C GLU A 463 1.96 -12.31 34.59
N TYR A 464 1.98 -12.79 33.33
CA TYR A 464 0.97 -12.48 32.31
C TYR A 464 -0.16 -13.51 32.20
N ILE A 465 -0.21 -14.53 33.06
CA ILE A 465 -1.31 -15.50 33.12
C ILE A 465 -1.93 -15.49 34.51
N TYR A 466 -3.22 -15.19 34.58
CA TYR A 466 -4.03 -15.42 35.77
C TYR A 466 -4.48 -16.88 35.82
N ILE A 467 -4.25 -17.57 36.95
CA ILE A 467 -4.70 -18.94 37.16
C ILE A 467 -6.11 -18.93 37.80
N GLY A 468 -7.08 -19.59 37.15
CA GLY A 468 -8.45 -19.66 37.65
C GLY A 468 -9.40 -20.38 36.70
N ASN A 469 -10.43 -21.03 37.27
CA ASN A 469 -11.45 -21.76 36.50
C ASN A 469 -12.47 -20.85 35.81
N TYR A 470 -12.47 -19.56 36.13
CA TYR A 470 -13.35 -18.54 35.54
C TYR A 470 -12.54 -17.26 35.28
N ARG A 471 -12.89 -16.51 34.24
CA ARG A 471 -12.28 -15.21 33.92
C ARG A 471 -12.69 -14.18 34.99
N PRO A 472 -11.74 -13.48 35.65
CA PRO A 472 -12.09 -12.44 36.62
C PRO A 472 -12.56 -11.16 35.91
N SER A 473 -13.36 -10.35 36.60
CA SER A 473 -13.88 -9.07 36.09
C SER A 473 -12.88 -7.94 36.36
N GLY A 474 -11.99 -7.68 35.40
CA GLY A 474 -11.00 -6.59 35.47
C GLY A 474 -11.58 -5.21 35.13
N GLY A 475 -11.00 -4.16 35.70
CA GLY A 475 -11.25 -2.76 35.35
C GLY A 475 -10.10 -2.14 34.56
N SER A 476 -10.35 -1.02 33.89
CA SER A 476 -9.32 -0.17 33.28
C SER A 476 -8.75 0.79 34.35
N PRO A 477 -7.42 0.97 34.49
CA PRO A 477 -6.56 1.23 33.33
C PRO A 477 -5.06 0.81 33.38
N ALA A 478 -4.35 1.18 32.29
CA ALA A 478 -2.89 1.25 32.10
C ALA A 478 -2.18 -0.05 31.64
N VAL A 479 -2.25 -0.31 30.33
CA VAL A 479 -1.50 -1.38 29.65
C VAL A 479 0.00 -1.08 29.64
N THR A 480 0.82 -2.04 30.06
CA THR A 480 2.28 -2.04 29.82
C THR A 480 2.57 -2.95 28.62
N PRO A 481 3.16 -2.46 27.51
CA PRO A 481 3.55 -3.32 26.40
C PRO A 481 4.60 -4.34 26.83
N THR A 482 4.42 -5.61 26.45
CA THR A 482 5.52 -6.59 26.50
C THR A 482 6.71 -6.06 25.67
N PRO A 483 7.96 -6.13 26.16
CA PRO A 483 9.12 -5.69 25.38
C PRO A 483 9.14 -6.32 23.99
N ALA A 484 9.38 -5.51 22.96
CA ALA A 484 9.51 -6.01 21.60
C ALA A 484 10.66 -7.03 21.51
N PRO A 485 10.54 -8.11 20.71
CA PRO A 485 11.64 -9.04 20.51
C PRO A 485 12.88 -8.30 20.00
N VAL A 486 14.05 -8.62 20.55
CA VAL A 486 15.29 -7.91 20.24
C VAL A 486 15.68 -8.19 18.79
N ILE A 487 15.47 -7.20 17.92
CA ILE A 487 15.90 -7.25 16.53
C ILE A 487 17.44 -7.26 16.51
N THR A 488 18.03 -8.38 16.10
CA THR A 488 19.49 -8.49 15.91
C THR A 488 19.86 -8.46 14.43
N ASP A 489 21.04 -7.92 14.13
CA ASP A 489 21.51 -7.75 12.74
C ASP A 489 21.65 -9.07 11.98
N ASN A 490 21.88 -10.18 12.69
CA ASN A 490 22.08 -11.51 12.11
C ASN A 490 20.78 -12.20 11.65
N MET A 491 19.59 -11.66 11.96
CA MET A 491 18.33 -12.21 11.45
C MET A 491 18.18 -11.94 9.95
N ASP A 492 17.62 -12.89 9.22
CA ASP A 492 17.28 -12.71 7.81
C ASP A 492 16.18 -11.64 7.61
N PHE A 493 16.04 -11.19 6.37
CA PHE A 493 15.13 -10.11 6.00
C PHE A 493 13.65 -10.42 6.28
N GLU A 494 13.18 -11.63 5.99
CA GLU A 494 11.76 -12.01 6.18
C GLU A 494 11.44 -12.22 7.67
N THR A 495 12.40 -12.74 8.45
CA THR A 495 12.32 -12.74 9.92
C THR A 495 12.25 -11.31 10.45
N LYS A 496 13.11 -10.38 9.98
CA LYS A 496 13.06 -8.96 10.39
C LYS A 496 11.74 -8.27 10.03
N LEU A 497 11.12 -8.60 8.90
CA LEU A 497 9.78 -8.07 8.57
C LEU A 497 8.68 -8.69 9.44
N SER A 498 8.75 -10.00 9.68
CA SER A 498 7.68 -10.76 10.35
C SER A 498 7.67 -10.53 11.87
N VAL A 499 8.85 -10.47 12.53
CA VAL A 499 8.98 -10.13 13.96
C VAL A 499 8.50 -8.70 14.26
N GLN A 500 8.62 -7.79 13.30
CA GLN A 500 8.10 -6.42 13.41
C GLN A 500 6.59 -6.31 13.09
N GLY A 501 5.95 -7.39 12.64
CA GLY A 501 4.52 -7.42 12.36
C GLY A 501 4.11 -6.69 11.08
N PHE A 502 4.93 -6.70 10.03
CA PHE A 502 4.53 -6.22 8.70
C PHE A 502 3.52 -7.19 8.05
N PRO A 503 2.30 -6.74 7.67
CA PRO A 503 1.36 -7.56 6.90
C PRO A 503 1.92 -7.93 5.52
N GLU A 504 1.48 -9.07 4.97
CA GLU A 504 1.99 -9.56 3.67
C GLU A 504 1.75 -8.57 2.51
N SER A 505 0.69 -7.75 2.59
CA SER A 505 0.43 -6.66 1.62
C SER A 505 1.49 -5.54 1.62
N TYR A 506 2.42 -5.53 2.57
CA TYR A 506 3.61 -4.66 2.57
C TYR A 506 4.85 -5.41 2.03
N LYS A 507 5.06 -6.67 2.45
CA LYS A 507 6.35 -7.38 2.28
C LYS A 507 6.80 -7.52 0.83
N VAL A 508 5.88 -7.70 -0.13
CA VAL A 508 6.22 -7.79 -1.56
C VAL A 508 6.98 -6.56 -2.05
N ALA A 509 6.55 -5.36 -1.64
CA ALA A 509 7.23 -4.12 -2.04
C ALA A 509 8.54 -3.91 -1.27
N LEU A 510 8.59 -4.29 0.01
CA LEU A 510 9.80 -4.23 0.84
C LEU A 510 10.90 -5.19 0.32
N ARG A 511 10.55 -6.38 -0.15
CA ARG A 511 11.47 -7.30 -0.85
C ARG A 511 12.07 -6.66 -2.10
N ASN A 512 11.24 -6.05 -2.94
CA ASN A 512 11.70 -5.39 -4.16
C ASN A 512 12.66 -4.23 -3.86
N LEU A 513 12.43 -3.51 -2.76
CA LEU A 513 13.32 -2.46 -2.27
C LEU A 513 14.64 -3.01 -1.70
N HIS A 514 14.58 -4.04 -0.87
CA HIS A 514 15.78 -4.67 -0.29
C HIS A 514 16.69 -5.29 -1.36
N ALA A 515 16.11 -5.88 -2.42
CA ALA A 515 16.85 -6.43 -3.55
C ALA A 515 17.60 -5.34 -4.37
N LEU A 516 17.15 -4.09 -4.31
CA LEU A 516 17.81 -2.93 -4.94
C LEU A 516 18.75 -2.19 -3.97
N TYR A 517 18.44 -2.21 -2.68
CA TYR A 517 19.16 -1.50 -1.62
C TYR A 517 19.32 -2.40 -0.38
N PRO A 518 20.27 -3.36 -0.39
CA PRO A 518 20.39 -4.37 0.67
C PRO A 518 20.68 -3.80 2.07
N ASN A 519 21.27 -2.60 2.13
CA ASN A 519 21.61 -1.94 3.39
C ASN A 519 20.45 -1.13 3.99
N TRP A 520 19.31 -0.99 3.29
CA TRP A 520 18.14 -0.26 3.81
C TRP A 520 17.36 -1.10 4.82
N GLU A 521 16.97 -0.47 5.93
CA GLU A 521 16.22 -1.10 7.02
C GLU A 521 14.77 -0.59 7.04
N PHE A 522 13.81 -1.51 7.07
CA PHE A 522 12.40 -1.18 7.17
C PHE A 522 11.90 -1.50 8.57
N ARG A 523 11.44 -0.46 9.29
CA ARG A 523 10.90 -0.57 10.64
C ARG A 523 9.39 -0.37 10.66
N ALA A 524 8.69 -1.22 11.39
CA ALA A 524 7.24 -1.15 11.50
C ALA A 524 6.83 -0.09 12.54
N TYR A 525 6.10 0.94 12.11
CA TYR A 525 5.45 1.87 13.03
C TYR A 525 4.00 1.44 13.27
N GLN A 526 3.80 0.59 14.27
CA GLN A 526 2.49 0.10 14.68
C GLN A 526 1.68 1.26 15.30
N THR A 527 0.77 1.87 14.52
CA THR A 527 0.04 3.08 14.95
C THR A 527 -0.98 2.81 16.07
N GLY A 528 -1.51 1.59 16.14
CA GLY A 528 -2.62 1.23 17.01
C GLY A 528 -3.98 1.82 16.61
N LEU A 529 -4.08 2.47 15.44
CA LEU A 529 -5.29 3.16 15.00
C LEU A 529 -6.08 2.33 13.96
N ASP A 530 -7.41 2.32 14.07
CA ASP A 530 -8.31 1.76 13.05
C ASP A 530 -8.33 2.62 11.79
N TRP A 531 -8.11 1.99 10.63
CA TRP A 531 -8.07 2.64 9.33
C TRP A 531 -9.30 3.50 9.03
N ASN A 532 -10.51 3.01 9.32
CA ASN A 532 -11.74 3.73 8.99
C ASN A 532 -11.93 4.98 9.86
N LEU A 533 -11.54 4.90 11.14
CA LEU A 533 -11.49 6.06 12.03
C LEU A 533 -10.43 7.08 11.58
N VAL A 534 -9.25 6.64 11.12
CA VAL A 534 -8.23 7.50 10.54
C VAL A 534 -8.79 8.21 9.29
N ILE A 535 -9.36 7.49 8.33
CA ILE A 535 -9.92 8.07 7.11
C ILE A 535 -11.05 9.06 7.42
N ALA A 536 -11.96 8.74 8.33
CA ALA A 536 -13.01 9.66 8.76
C ALA A 536 -12.43 10.95 9.40
N ALA A 537 -11.45 10.80 10.31
CA ALA A 537 -10.80 11.92 10.98
C ALA A 537 -9.92 12.79 10.06
N GLN A 538 -9.48 12.26 8.91
CA GLN A 538 -8.68 12.97 7.90
C GLN A 538 -9.54 13.57 6.77
N SER A 539 -10.72 13.01 6.49
CA SER A 539 -11.65 13.47 5.43
C SER A 539 -12.48 14.70 5.79
N ALA A 540 -12.28 15.28 6.97
CA ALA A 540 -12.95 16.50 7.40
C ALA A 540 -12.65 17.68 6.44
N PRO A 541 -13.67 18.45 5.99
CA PRO A 541 -13.47 19.62 5.14
C PRO A 541 -12.42 20.60 5.68
N GLY A 542 -11.53 21.05 4.80
CA GLY A 542 -10.44 21.96 5.12
C GLY A 542 -9.16 21.32 5.69
N LYS A 543 -9.18 20.03 6.06
CA LYS A 543 -8.05 19.38 6.76
C LYS A 543 -6.94 18.89 5.83
N ASN A 544 -7.32 18.13 4.81
CA ASN A 544 -6.40 17.65 3.77
C ASN A 544 -6.79 18.31 2.45
N LEU A 545 -5.85 19.06 1.86
CA LEU A 545 -6.09 19.92 0.70
C LEU A 545 -5.26 19.48 -0.50
N LEU A 546 -5.74 19.84 -1.69
CA LEU A 546 -4.99 19.79 -2.95
C LEU A 546 -5.42 20.91 -3.89
N SER A 547 -4.71 21.09 -5.01
CA SER A 547 -4.99 22.17 -5.95
C SER A 547 -6.31 21.96 -6.70
N ASN A 548 -7.12 23.01 -6.81
CA ASN A 548 -8.41 22.98 -7.51
C ASN A 548 -8.28 22.71 -9.04
N SER A 549 -7.06 22.77 -9.60
CA SER A 549 -6.77 22.34 -10.97
C SER A 549 -6.90 20.82 -11.20
N LYS A 550 -6.89 20.01 -10.14
CA LYS A 550 -7.15 18.56 -10.20
C LYS A 550 -8.57 18.26 -10.69
N GLY A 551 -8.76 17.07 -11.26
CA GLY A 551 -10.08 16.54 -11.63
C GLY A 551 -11.02 16.36 -10.44
N VAL A 552 -12.30 16.11 -10.70
CA VAL A 552 -13.34 16.06 -9.65
C VAL A 552 -13.20 14.82 -8.76
N GLU A 553 -12.65 13.72 -9.27
CA GLU A 553 -12.31 12.52 -8.51
C GLU A 553 -11.34 12.77 -7.34
N TRP A 554 -10.50 13.80 -7.45
CA TRP A 554 -9.56 14.22 -6.39
C TRP A 554 -10.17 15.16 -5.36
N LYS A 555 -11.36 15.73 -5.61
CA LYS A 555 -11.92 16.83 -4.82
C LYS A 555 -13.18 16.39 -4.08
N SER A 556 -13.29 16.77 -2.81
CA SER A 556 -14.44 16.38 -2.00
C SER A 556 -15.71 17.13 -2.44
N LEU A 557 -16.79 16.36 -2.64
CA LEU A 557 -18.13 16.84 -2.94
C LEU A 557 -19.02 16.96 -1.68
N GLU A 558 -18.43 16.67 -0.51
CA GLU A 558 -19.10 16.69 0.79
C GLU A 558 -19.60 18.08 1.19
N SER A 559 -20.50 18.10 2.16
CA SER A 559 -21.00 19.34 2.76
C SER A 559 -19.85 20.22 3.26
N GLY A 560 -19.86 21.50 2.88
CA GLY A 560 -18.79 22.44 3.18
C GLY A 560 -17.57 22.38 2.23
N ALA A 561 -17.34 21.27 1.52
CA ALA A 561 -16.26 21.16 0.54
C ALA A 561 -16.67 21.61 -0.89
N TYR A 562 -17.93 21.41 -1.27
CA TYR A 562 -18.46 21.79 -2.58
C TYR A 562 -19.82 22.47 -2.50
N ASN A 563 -19.96 23.62 -3.17
CA ASN A 563 -21.21 24.37 -3.25
C ASN A 563 -22.00 24.00 -4.52
N TRP A 564 -22.92 23.06 -4.32
CA TRP A 564 -23.88 22.62 -5.34
C TRP A 564 -24.73 23.74 -5.96
N LYS A 565 -24.88 24.91 -5.31
CA LYS A 565 -25.67 26.03 -5.85
C LYS A 565 -24.96 26.88 -6.91
N THR A 566 -23.64 26.78 -6.97
CA THR A 566 -22.76 27.63 -7.81
C THR A 566 -21.77 26.85 -8.68
N ASP A 567 -21.70 25.51 -8.53
CA ASP A 567 -20.69 24.65 -9.15
C ASP A 567 -19.25 25.04 -8.79
N THR A 568 -19.00 25.29 -7.50
CA THR A 568 -17.69 25.74 -7.00
C THR A 568 -17.25 24.98 -5.76
N PHE A 569 -15.99 24.53 -5.73
CA PHE A 569 -15.35 24.01 -4.53
C PHE A 569 -14.99 25.13 -3.55
N THR A 570 -15.11 24.86 -2.25
CA THR A 570 -14.71 25.78 -1.19
C THR A 570 -13.20 25.83 -1.09
N VAL A 571 -12.64 27.04 -1.25
CA VAL A 571 -11.22 27.31 -1.02
C VAL A 571 -10.97 27.49 0.47
N PHE A 572 -10.03 26.71 1.02
CA PHE A 572 -9.65 26.74 2.44
C PHE A 572 -8.27 27.37 2.67
N ASP A 573 -7.41 27.36 1.65
CA ASP A 573 -6.06 27.92 1.70
C ASP A 573 -5.66 28.46 0.30
N GLY A 574 -4.71 29.38 0.25
CA GLY A 574 -4.38 30.11 -0.97
C GLY A 574 -5.58 30.84 -1.59
N SER A 575 -5.60 30.91 -2.92
CA SER A 575 -6.79 31.21 -3.72
C SER A 575 -7.32 29.96 -4.45
N THR A 576 -6.69 28.79 -4.23
CA THR A 576 -6.79 27.61 -5.10
C THR A 576 -6.72 26.26 -4.38
N TRP A 577 -6.53 26.19 -3.06
CA TRP A 577 -6.48 24.92 -2.34
C TRP A 577 -7.85 24.54 -1.77
N VAL A 578 -8.30 23.33 -2.11
CA VAL A 578 -9.65 22.81 -1.85
C VAL A 578 -9.55 21.42 -1.21
N THR A 579 -10.62 20.97 -0.55
CA THR A 579 -10.61 19.70 0.20
C THR A 579 -10.42 18.50 -0.74
N ALA A 580 -9.47 17.62 -0.40
CA ALA A 580 -9.23 16.35 -1.10
C ALA A 580 -10.40 15.38 -0.91
N SER A 581 -10.73 14.57 -1.93
CA SER A 581 -11.74 13.52 -1.82
C SER A 581 -11.32 12.41 -0.85
N LYS A 582 -12.30 11.66 -0.31
CA LYS A 582 -12.03 10.49 0.54
C LYS A 582 -11.07 9.51 -0.14
N ALA A 583 -11.29 9.22 -1.43
CA ALA A 583 -10.41 8.35 -2.21
C ALA A 583 -8.99 8.91 -2.40
N ALA A 584 -8.82 10.23 -2.57
CA ALA A 584 -7.51 10.86 -2.63
C ALA A 584 -6.76 10.76 -1.29
N ILE A 585 -7.48 10.90 -0.17
CA ILE A 585 -6.92 10.75 1.18
C ILE A 585 -6.56 9.28 1.44
N GLU A 586 -7.44 8.33 1.10
CA GLU A 586 -7.20 6.89 1.18
C GLU A 586 -5.96 6.47 0.38
N TYR A 587 -5.78 7.00 -0.83
CA TYR A 587 -4.57 6.78 -1.64
C TYR A 587 -3.31 7.32 -0.98
N TYR A 588 -3.30 8.59 -0.52
CA TYR A 588 -2.10 9.23 0.03
C TYR A 588 -1.73 8.80 1.46
N ILE A 589 -2.68 8.25 2.22
CA ILE A 589 -2.44 7.77 3.59
C ILE A 589 -2.22 6.25 3.66
N ASP A 590 -2.30 5.51 2.55
CA ASP A 590 -1.90 4.10 2.49
C ASP A 590 -0.39 4.00 2.18
N PRO A 591 0.46 3.57 3.14
CA PRO A 591 1.90 3.56 2.93
C PRO A 591 2.34 2.64 1.79
N ARG A 592 1.55 1.59 1.49
CA ARG A 592 1.85 0.56 0.48
C ARG A 592 1.95 1.15 -0.92
N ASN A 593 1.20 2.22 -1.22
CA ASN A 593 1.28 2.97 -2.49
C ASN A 593 2.64 3.64 -2.72
N PHE A 594 3.44 3.83 -1.67
CA PHE A 594 4.69 4.58 -1.73
C PHE A 594 5.93 3.75 -1.36
N LEU A 595 5.80 2.43 -1.25
CA LEU A 595 6.91 1.49 -1.07
C LEU A 595 7.66 1.27 -2.40
N THR A 596 8.23 2.34 -2.92
CA THR A 596 9.04 2.41 -4.15
C THR A 596 10.24 3.31 -3.92
N ALA A 597 11.32 3.16 -4.69
CA ALA A 597 12.55 3.94 -4.51
C ALA A 597 12.30 5.47 -4.48
N ASN A 598 11.32 5.96 -5.26
CA ASN A 598 10.91 7.37 -5.31
C ASN A 598 9.94 7.78 -4.18
N GLY A 599 9.20 6.83 -3.61
CA GLY A 599 8.12 7.10 -2.65
C GLY A 599 8.53 6.95 -1.18
N ILE A 600 9.51 6.07 -0.90
CA ILE A 600 9.76 5.59 0.47
C ILE A 600 10.40 6.63 1.39
N PHE A 601 11.10 7.63 0.84
CA PHE A 601 11.74 8.71 1.61
C PHE A 601 10.80 9.59 2.44
N GLN A 602 9.48 9.51 2.23
CA GLN A 602 8.52 10.14 3.15
C GLN A 602 8.45 9.45 4.53
N PHE A 603 8.94 8.22 4.62
CA PHE A 603 9.03 7.39 5.83
C PHE A 603 10.45 7.35 6.42
N GLU A 604 11.43 8.08 5.86
CA GLU A 604 12.78 8.11 6.44
C GLU A 604 12.73 8.61 7.90
N LEU A 605 13.44 7.91 8.77
CA LEU A 605 13.56 8.26 10.18
C LEU A 605 14.50 9.46 10.36
N LEU A 606 13.90 10.64 10.59
CA LEU A 606 14.59 11.93 10.69
C LEU A 606 15.30 12.15 12.04
N LYS A 607 15.32 11.16 12.94
CA LYS A 607 16.11 11.16 14.17
C LYS A 607 17.57 10.81 13.89
N TYR A 608 18.46 11.23 14.78
CA TYR A 608 19.87 10.83 14.74
C TYR A 608 19.99 9.32 15.00
N GLN A 609 20.77 8.63 14.16
CA GLN A 609 21.10 7.21 14.26
C GLN A 609 22.63 7.08 14.08
N ASP A 610 23.34 7.17 15.19
CA ASP A 610 24.81 7.21 15.28
C ASP A 610 25.50 5.95 14.70
N THR A 611 24.82 4.81 14.72
CA THR A 611 25.26 3.55 14.10
C THR A 611 25.61 3.67 12.62
N TYR A 612 25.04 4.64 11.89
CA TYR A 612 25.34 4.83 10.47
C TYR A 612 25.45 6.28 9.99
N GLN A 613 24.82 7.25 10.64
CA GLN A 613 24.72 8.63 10.15
C GLN A 613 26.04 9.41 10.37
N ASN A 614 27.05 9.06 9.59
CA ASN A 614 28.44 9.47 9.73
C ASN A 614 28.86 10.62 8.79
N LEU A 615 30.03 11.21 9.06
CA LEU A 615 30.61 12.35 8.32
C LEU A 615 30.68 12.14 6.80
N SER A 616 31.04 10.95 6.31
CA SER A 616 31.18 10.69 4.88
C SER A 616 29.84 10.82 4.14
N GLY A 617 28.75 10.39 4.77
CA GLY A 617 27.40 10.60 4.23
C GLY A 617 27.01 12.08 4.22
N VAL A 618 27.38 12.84 5.26
CA VAL A 618 27.14 14.30 5.29
C VAL A 618 27.91 15.00 4.17
N GLU A 619 29.20 14.70 4.00
CA GLU A 619 30.02 15.30 2.93
C GLU A 619 29.53 14.87 1.54
N ASN A 620 29.02 13.65 1.36
CA ASN A 620 28.34 13.25 0.12
C ASN A 620 27.09 14.10 -0.17
N ILE A 621 26.30 14.46 0.86
CA ILE A 621 25.16 15.40 0.71
C ILE A 621 25.67 16.80 0.39
N LEU A 622 26.70 17.30 1.07
CA LEU A 622 27.26 18.64 0.84
C LEU A 622 28.02 18.77 -0.49
N LYS A 623 28.37 17.65 -1.14
CA LYS A 623 29.11 17.58 -2.41
C LYS A 623 28.57 18.54 -3.48
N GLY A 624 29.49 19.25 -4.13
CA GLY A 624 29.19 20.28 -5.13
C GLY A 624 28.66 21.60 -4.55
N THR A 625 28.92 21.88 -3.27
CA THR A 625 28.55 23.16 -2.61
C THR A 625 29.75 23.72 -1.85
N ALA A 626 29.71 25.02 -1.51
CA ALA A 626 30.77 25.72 -0.79
C ALA A 626 31.10 25.14 0.61
N MET A 627 30.25 24.25 1.14
CA MET A 627 30.43 23.62 2.44
C MET A 627 31.19 22.27 2.36
N TYR A 628 31.36 21.69 1.17
CA TYR A 628 31.96 20.36 0.97
C TYR A 628 33.44 20.29 1.34
N ASN A 629 33.77 19.52 2.40
CA ASN A 629 35.09 19.44 3.02
C ASN A 629 35.69 20.81 3.40
N THR A 630 34.84 21.84 3.56
CA THR A 630 35.27 23.20 3.88
C THR A 630 35.34 23.39 5.39
N ASN A 631 36.54 23.71 5.89
CA ASN A 631 36.74 24.13 7.27
C ASN A 631 36.45 25.62 7.46
N TYR A 632 35.88 25.97 8.61
CA TYR A 632 35.83 27.34 9.12
C TYR A 632 36.46 27.40 10.53
N THR A 633 36.73 28.60 11.02
CA THR A 633 37.18 28.84 12.40
C THR A 633 36.13 29.64 13.18
N TYR A 634 36.10 29.44 14.50
CA TYR A 634 35.24 30.18 15.41
C TYR A 634 35.84 30.23 16.81
N LEU A 635 35.45 31.23 17.61
CA LEU A 635 35.74 31.23 19.04
C LEU A 635 34.67 30.42 19.78
N ASP A 636 35.12 29.54 20.68
CA ASP A 636 34.23 28.83 21.62
C ASP A 636 33.87 29.70 22.84
N GLU A 637 33.14 29.12 23.79
CA GLU A 637 32.64 29.84 24.98
C GLU A 637 33.75 30.21 25.98
N ASN A 638 34.97 29.67 25.82
CA ASN A 638 36.16 30.05 26.56
C ASN A 638 37.04 31.08 25.80
N GLY A 639 36.62 31.48 24.59
CA GLY A 639 37.39 32.36 23.72
C GLY A 639 38.53 31.66 22.97
N ILE A 640 38.55 30.32 22.92
CA ILE A 640 39.59 29.56 22.20
C ILE A 640 39.18 29.40 20.73
N THR A 641 40.13 29.60 19.81
CA THR A 641 39.90 29.41 18.37
C THR A 641 39.83 27.92 18.03
N GLN A 642 38.63 27.46 17.68
CA GLN A 642 38.37 26.13 17.14
C GLN A 642 38.37 26.15 15.60
N SER A 643 38.60 24.99 14.98
CA SER A 643 38.46 24.78 13.53
C SER A 643 37.70 23.49 13.25
N MET A 644 36.72 23.53 12.33
CA MET A 644 35.78 22.44 12.09
C MET A 644 35.26 22.47 10.64
N SER A 645 35.01 21.31 10.03
CA SER A 645 34.32 21.23 8.73
C SER A 645 32.82 21.40 8.91
N TYR A 646 32.12 21.96 7.92
CA TYR A 646 30.66 22.01 7.94
C TYR A 646 30.03 20.63 8.11
N GLY A 647 30.60 19.58 7.50
CA GLY A 647 30.15 18.20 7.69
C GLY A 647 30.25 17.73 9.15
N GLN A 648 31.37 18.03 9.81
CA GLN A 648 31.58 17.74 11.23
C GLN A 648 30.56 18.51 12.11
N THR A 649 30.29 19.78 11.79
CA THR A 649 29.30 20.59 12.51
C THR A 649 27.90 20.00 12.46
N PHE A 650 27.49 19.36 11.35
CA PHE A 650 26.20 18.66 11.29
C PHE A 650 26.17 17.41 12.16
N ILE A 651 27.29 16.70 12.34
CA ILE A 651 27.38 15.55 13.28
C ILE A 651 27.22 16.05 14.73
N GLU A 652 27.86 17.15 15.12
CA GLU A 652 27.65 17.74 16.45
C GLU A 652 26.23 18.30 16.63
N ALA A 653 25.64 18.89 15.58
CA ALA A 653 24.24 19.31 15.58
C ALA A 653 23.27 18.13 15.78
N ALA A 654 23.55 16.99 15.16
CA ALA A 654 22.75 15.78 15.31
C ALA A 654 22.83 15.18 16.73
N LYS A 655 24.03 15.10 17.31
CA LYS A 655 24.24 14.71 18.72
C LYS A 655 23.50 15.63 19.69
N TYR A 656 23.53 16.96 19.44
CA TYR A 656 22.92 17.96 20.32
C TYR A 656 21.38 18.01 20.22
N SER A 657 20.82 17.80 19.03
CA SER A 657 19.37 17.94 18.78
C SER A 657 18.59 16.64 18.71
N GLY A 658 19.25 15.50 18.52
CA GLY A 658 18.60 14.22 18.22
C GLY A 658 18.06 14.10 16.79
N VAL A 659 18.40 15.03 15.88
CA VAL A 659 17.95 15.07 14.48
C VAL A 659 19.01 14.50 13.54
N SER A 660 18.61 13.78 12.49
CA SER A 660 19.52 13.23 11.48
C SER A 660 20.41 14.32 10.86
N PRO A 661 21.76 14.15 10.84
CA PRO A 661 22.67 15.10 10.20
C PRO A 661 22.47 15.13 8.69
N TYR A 662 21.98 14.03 8.10
CA TYR A 662 21.61 13.96 6.69
C TYR A 662 20.36 14.81 6.40
N HIS A 663 19.39 14.82 7.32
CA HIS A 663 18.23 15.70 7.23
C HIS A 663 18.62 17.18 7.42
N LEU A 664 19.47 17.49 8.40
CA LEU A 664 19.96 18.86 8.63
C LEU A 664 20.75 19.38 7.42
N ALA A 665 21.75 18.64 6.95
CA ALA A 665 22.59 19.03 5.82
C ALA A 665 21.79 19.14 4.50
N SER A 666 20.83 18.24 4.25
CA SER A 666 19.98 18.32 3.05
C SER A 666 18.98 19.47 3.09
N ARG A 667 18.49 19.90 4.27
CA ARG A 667 17.76 21.17 4.41
C ARG A 667 18.67 22.37 4.15
N VAL A 668 19.80 22.48 4.81
CA VAL A 668 20.72 23.63 4.64
C VAL A 668 21.20 23.75 3.18
N LYS A 669 21.46 22.64 2.50
CA LYS A 669 21.77 22.60 1.06
C LYS A 669 20.65 23.16 0.17
N GLN A 670 19.38 23.06 0.59
CA GLN A 670 18.24 23.63 -0.13
C GLN A 670 17.97 25.10 0.25
N GLU A 671 18.18 25.48 1.52
CA GLU A 671 17.84 26.82 2.04
C GLU A 671 18.90 27.90 1.72
N VAL A 672 20.20 27.57 1.78
CA VAL A 672 21.26 28.60 1.72
C VAL A 672 22.33 28.41 0.65
N VAL A 673 22.29 27.37 -0.18
CA VAL A 673 23.24 27.24 -1.32
C VAL A 673 22.68 27.93 -2.55
N THR A 674 23.33 29.01 -2.98
CA THR A 674 22.93 29.80 -4.16
C THR A 674 23.66 29.39 -5.43
N GLY A 675 24.76 28.64 -5.30
CA GLY A 675 25.57 28.11 -6.39
C GLY A 675 26.72 27.25 -5.86
N PRO A 676 27.52 26.61 -6.74
CA PRO A 676 28.53 25.64 -6.31
C PRO A 676 29.54 26.17 -5.30
N ASN A 677 29.89 27.45 -5.41
CA ASN A 677 30.86 28.14 -4.54
C ASN A 677 30.23 29.32 -3.78
N THR A 678 28.90 29.45 -3.74
CA THR A 678 28.21 30.62 -3.18
C THR A 678 27.06 30.23 -2.25
N LEU A 679 26.93 30.96 -1.15
CA LEU A 679 25.87 30.80 -0.16
C LEU A 679 24.99 32.07 -0.08
N SER A 680 23.87 31.97 0.61
CA SER A 680 22.96 33.07 0.94
C SER A 680 23.65 34.12 1.83
N SER A 681 23.27 35.39 1.67
CA SER A 681 23.68 36.46 2.57
C SER A 681 23.16 36.30 4.01
N SER A 682 22.27 35.33 4.28
CA SER A 682 21.90 34.92 5.65
C SER A 682 23.00 34.14 6.39
N VAL A 683 24.06 33.70 5.69
CA VAL A 683 25.17 32.92 6.27
C VAL A 683 26.55 33.47 5.91
N SER A 684 26.64 34.69 5.39
CA SER A 684 27.92 35.32 5.02
C SER A 684 28.67 35.96 6.18
N GLY A 685 28.01 36.21 7.32
CA GLY A 685 28.55 37.03 8.42
C GLY A 685 28.77 38.50 8.07
N ALA A 686 28.45 38.94 6.84
CA ALA A 686 28.75 40.26 6.30
C ALA A 686 27.49 41.00 5.82
N TYR A 687 26.30 40.62 6.31
CA TYR A 687 25.05 41.30 5.99
C TYR A 687 24.97 42.63 6.75
N SER A 688 24.70 43.73 6.04
CA SER A 688 24.75 45.07 6.66
C SER A 688 23.75 45.26 7.80
N GLY A 689 24.24 45.74 8.95
CA GLY A 689 23.48 45.89 10.20
C GLY A 689 23.28 44.57 10.96
N TYR A 690 23.82 43.46 10.46
CA TYR A 690 23.78 42.11 11.02
C TYR A 690 25.13 41.39 10.86
N GLU A 691 26.22 42.16 10.92
CA GLU A 691 27.59 41.68 10.84
C GLU A 691 27.90 40.68 11.97
N GLY A 692 28.66 39.64 11.66
CA GLY A 692 28.99 38.53 12.56
C GLY A 692 27.87 37.51 12.80
N LEU A 693 26.66 37.69 12.24
CA LEU A 693 25.53 36.78 12.48
C LEU A 693 25.27 35.81 11.33
N TYR A 694 24.78 34.61 11.67
CA TYR A 694 24.57 33.51 10.75
C TYR A 694 23.22 32.83 11.00
N ASN A 695 22.50 32.46 9.93
CA ASN A 695 21.24 31.71 9.99
C ASN A 695 21.15 30.69 8.84
N PHE A 696 21.62 29.46 9.11
CA PHE A 696 21.69 28.36 8.12
C PHE A 696 20.35 27.66 7.83
N TYR A 697 19.34 27.83 8.69
CA TYR A 697 18.01 27.19 8.54
C TYR A 697 16.89 28.19 8.26
N ASN A 698 17.22 29.45 7.95
CA ASN A 698 16.26 30.52 7.65
C ASN A 698 15.24 30.79 8.79
N ILE A 699 15.57 30.43 10.03
CA ILE A 699 14.63 30.48 11.18
C ILE A 699 14.28 31.93 11.51
N GLY A 700 12.99 32.24 11.61
CA GLY A 700 12.49 33.60 11.85
C GLY A 700 12.52 34.52 10.63
N ALA A 701 12.94 34.03 9.45
CA ALA A 701 12.98 34.79 8.21
C ALA A 701 11.60 34.95 7.55
N ASN A 702 10.70 35.68 8.20
CA ASN A 702 9.47 36.12 7.54
C ASN A 702 9.77 37.31 6.61
N ASP A 703 9.30 37.27 5.37
CA ASP A 703 9.31 38.47 4.52
C ASP A 703 8.32 39.55 5.00
N SER A 704 8.47 40.78 4.53
CA SER A 704 7.65 41.92 4.92
C SER A 704 7.48 42.90 3.76
N ALA A 705 6.52 43.82 3.84
CA ALA A 705 6.07 44.64 2.69
C ALA A 705 7.07 45.69 2.13
N GLY A 706 8.35 45.59 2.47
CA GLY A 706 9.46 46.30 1.82
C GLY A 706 10.66 45.40 1.47
N GLY A 707 10.50 44.08 1.54
CA GLY A 707 11.59 43.10 1.51
C GLY A 707 12.31 43.02 2.86
N GLY A 708 12.47 41.83 3.43
CA GLY A 708 13.11 41.72 4.75
C GLY A 708 13.47 40.34 5.29
N ALA A 709 13.19 39.24 4.60
CA ALA A 709 13.35 37.88 5.13
C ALA A 709 14.73 37.63 5.79
N ILE A 710 15.84 37.93 5.10
CA ILE A 710 17.20 37.72 5.64
C ILE A 710 17.45 38.58 6.89
N ALA A 711 17.08 39.87 6.88
CA ALA A 711 17.24 40.75 8.03
C ALA A 711 16.36 40.33 9.23
N ASN A 712 15.17 39.76 8.97
CA ASN A 712 14.28 39.24 10.00
C ASN A 712 14.84 37.93 10.60
N GLY A 713 15.38 37.03 9.77
CA GLY A 713 16.10 35.83 10.22
C GLY A 713 17.38 36.14 10.98
N LEU A 714 18.13 37.17 10.60
CA LEU A 714 19.32 37.63 11.33
C LEU A 714 18.96 38.40 12.61
N ARG A 715 17.79 39.05 12.67
CA ARG A 715 17.25 39.58 13.95
C ARG A 715 16.86 38.45 14.90
N PHE A 716 16.31 37.34 14.41
CA PHE A 716 16.13 36.14 15.24
C PHE A 716 17.49 35.57 15.68
N ALA A 717 18.46 35.46 14.77
CA ALA A 717 19.83 35.01 15.08
C ALA A 717 20.51 35.84 16.18
N ARG A 718 20.19 37.13 16.30
CA ARG A 718 20.67 38.03 17.37
C ARG A 718 19.87 37.91 18.67
N ASN A 719 18.54 37.94 18.59
CA ASN A 719 17.68 38.19 19.75
C ASN A 719 16.94 36.93 20.27
N GLY A 720 16.78 35.91 19.43
CA GLY A 720 16.02 34.70 19.71
C GLY A 720 14.54 34.96 19.99
N SER A 721 14.00 34.20 20.94
CA SER A 721 12.67 34.35 21.53
C SER A 721 12.70 35.25 22.77
N THR A 722 11.54 35.51 23.39
CA THR A 722 11.46 36.16 24.71
C THR A 722 11.79 35.24 25.89
N ASN A 723 12.07 33.95 25.66
CA ASN A 723 12.39 32.98 26.70
C ASN A 723 13.90 32.70 26.75
N ALA A 724 14.56 33.09 27.84
CA ALA A 724 16.00 32.95 28.01
C ALA A 724 16.47 31.48 27.98
N THR A 725 15.75 30.57 28.64
CA THR A 725 16.07 29.13 28.66
C THR A 725 15.98 28.52 27.25
N THR A 726 14.97 28.91 26.49
CA THR A 726 14.81 28.53 25.07
C THR A 726 15.93 29.10 24.21
N ASN A 727 16.36 30.35 24.45
CA ASN A 727 17.47 30.97 23.71
C ASN A 727 18.82 30.29 24.01
N LEU A 728 19.05 29.83 25.24
CA LEU A 728 20.21 29.02 25.62
C LEU A 728 20.21 27.68 24.87
N MET A 729 19.08 26.96 24.84
CA MET A 729 18.93 25.72 24.06
C MET A 729 19.11 25.93 22.56
N TYR A 730 18.72 27.09 22.02
CA TYR A 730 18.97 27.46 20.63
C TYR A 730 20.38 28.05 20.41
N MET A 731 21.27 28.11 21.40
CA MET A 731 22.60 28.73 21.33
C MET A 731 22.60 30.20 20.83
N ILE A 732 21.51 30.95 21.02
CA ILE A 732 21.42 32.36 20.66
C ILE A 732 22.40 33.18 21.53
N PRO A 733 23.12 34.18 20.99
CA PRO A 733 23.12 34.61 19.58
C PRO A 733 24.00 33.72 18.68
N TRP A 734 23.61 33.61 17.40
CA TRP A 734 24.33 32.86 16.37
C TRP A 734 25.48 33.66 15.75
N ILE A 735 26.46 34.00 16.59
CA ILE A 735 27.66 34.80 16.26
C ILE A 735 28.75 34.04 15.46
N ASN A 736 28.50 32.77 15.11
CA ASN A 736 29.37 31.96 14.26
C ASN A 736 28.56 30.81 13.61
N PRO A 737 29.08 30.13 12.58
CA PRO A 737 28.38 29.02 11.93
C PRO A 737 28.08 27.84 12.86
N PHE A 738 28.95 27.56 13.85
CA PHE A 738 28.75 26.46 14.81
C PHE A 738 27.46 26.66 15.61
N ARG A 739 27.30 27.81 16.28
CA ARG A 739 26.09 28.13 17.06
C ARG A 739 24.83 28.15 16.20
N SER A 740 24.94 28.62 14.96
CA SER A 740 23.83 28.65 14.00
C SER A 740 23.37 27.25 13.57
N ILE A 741 24.31 26.37 13.23
CA ILE A 741 24.02 25.01 12.74
C ILE A 741 23.62 24.07 13.89
N VAL A 742 24.32 24.12 15.03
CA VAL A 742 24.04 23.28 16.20
C VAL A 742 22.79 23.79 16.93
N GLY A 743 22.75 25.05 17.35
CA GLY A 743 21.60 25.62 18.07
C GLY A 743 20.32 25.69 17.22
N GLY A 744 20.45 25.98 15.91
CA GLY A 744 19.33 25.93 14.98
C GLY A 744 18.76 24.53 14.78
N SER A 745 19.57 23.46 14.87
CA SER A 745 19.07 22.08 14.75
C SER A 745 18.11 21.70 15.88
N TYR A 746 18.32 22.22 17.09
CA TYR A 746 17.42 22.00 18.23
C TYR A 746 16.03 22.63 18.01
N PHE A 747 15.96 23.78 17.32
CA PHE A 747 14.69 24.38 16.88
C PHE A 747 13.95 23.48 15.87
N ILE A 748 14.68 22.90 14.91
CA ILE A 748 14.12 21.98 13.89
C ILE A 748 13.59 20.69 14.55
N GLY A 749 14.36 20.10 15.48
CA GLY A 749 13.98 18.85 16.16
C GLY A 749 12.83 18.99 17.15
N GLY A 750 12.88 20.01 18.01
CA GLY A 750 11.98 20.18 19.16
C GLY A 750 10.50 20.31 18.81
N SER A 751 10.18 20.84 17.63
CA SER A 751 8.77 21.05 17.22
C SER A 751 8.06 19.79 16.73
N TYR A 752 8.77 18.80 16.17
CA TYR A 752 8.14 17.65 15.50
C TYR A 752 8.87 16.32 15.77
N ILE A 753 10.13 16.24 15.36
CA ILE A 753 10.93 14.99 15.37
C ILE A 753 11.07 14.46 16.81
N ASN A 754 11.37 15.35 17.76
CA ASN A 754 11.53 14.99 19.17
C ASN A 754 10.19 14.77 19.89
N ARG A 755 9.06 15.05 19.23
CA ARG A 755 7.71 14.67 19.66
C ARG A 755 7.23 13.33 19.08
N GLY A 756 8.07 12.62 18.33
CA GLY A 756 7.71 11.39 17.63
C GLY A 756 7.05 11.61 16.26
N GLN A 757 6.94 12.84 15.76
CA GLN A 757 6.66 13.11 14.34
C GLN A 757 7.97 13.09 13.56
N ASP A 758 8.62 11.92 13.55
CA ASP A 758 10.00 11.70 13.11
C ASP A 758 10.13 11.18 11.67
N THR A 759 9.05 11.22 10.89
CA THR A 759 9.06 11.10 9.42
C THR A 759 8.20 12.20 8.80
N ILE A 760 8.41 12.53 7.52
CA ILE A 760 7.59 13.56 6.83
C ILE A 760 6.11 13.13 6.81
N TYR A 761 5.85 11.83 6.64
CA TYR A 761 4.51 11.26 6.73
C TYR A 761 3.86 11.51 8.11
N LEU A 762 4.58 11.26 9.22
CA LEU A 762 4.07 11.53 10.57
C LEU A 762 3.93 13.04 10.86
N GLN A 763 4.72 13.89 10.21
CA GLN A 763 4.55 15.35 10.24
C GLN A 763 3.29 15.80 9.48
N LYS A 764 2.95 15.16 8.34
CA LYS A 764 1.75 15.49 7.57
C LYS A 764 0.45 14.97 8.18
N PHE A 765 0.40 13.71 8.62
CA PHE A 765 -0.85 13.08 9.03
C PHE A 765 -1.04 13.04 10.55
N ASN A 766 0.05 13.09 11.31
CA ASN A 766 0.13 12.82 12.75
C ASN A 766 -0.74 11.66 13.21
N VAL A 767 -0.28 10.45 12.92
CA VAL A 767 -0.88 9.19 13.43
C VAL A 767 -0.09 8.65 14.63
N THR A 768 0.54 9.55 15.38
CA THR A 768 1.22 9.25 16.65
C THR A 768 0.25 9.39 17.83
N PRO A 769 0.56 8.82 19.01
CA PRO A 769 -0.23 9.04 20.24
C PRO A 769 -0.23 10.51 20.73
N ILE A 770 0.71 11.35 20.29
CA ILE A 770 0.84 12.74 20.76
C ILE A 770 0.06 13.66 19.82
N SER A 771 -1.06 14.17 20.32
CA SER A 771 -1.95 15.09 19.58
C SER A 771 -2.48 14.49 18.27
N THR A 772 -2.86 13.21 18.28
CA THR A 772 -3.28 12.41 17.12
C THR A 772 -4.27 13.16 16.21
N TYR A 773 -3.99 13.18 14.91
CA TYR A 773 -4.69 13.92 13.86
C TYR A 773 -4.68 15.46 13.95
N TYR A 774 -3.97 16.04 14.93
CA TYR A 774 -3.68 17.47 15.06
C TYR A 774 -2.16 17.68 14.95
N HIS A 775 -1.68 18.92 15.11
CA HIS A 775 -0.25 19.26 14.96
C HIS A 775 0.36 18.75 13.63
N GLN A 776 -0.42 18.87 12.55
CA GLN A 776 0.03 18.54 11.20
C GLN A 776 0.82 19.72 10.63
N TYR A 777 2.02 19.46 10.11
CA TYR A 777 2.93 20.48 9.57
C TYR A 777 2.34 21.23 8.36
N MET A 778 1.47 20.56 7.59
CA MET A 778 0.96 21.07 6.32
C MET A 778 -0.41 20.49 5.94
N THR A 779 -1.17 21.27 5.16
CA THR A 779 -2.50 20.94 4.65
C THR A 779 -2.47 20.12 3.36
N ASN A 780 -1.48 20.37 2.49
CA ASN A 780 -1.31 19.66 1.22
C ASN A 780 -1.15 18.14 1.43
N VAL A 781 -2.10 17.35 0.94
CA VAL A 781 -2.11 15.88 1.08
C VAL A 781 -0.99 15.19 0.28
N GLU A 782 -0.53 15.82 -0.81
CA GLU A 782 0.48 15.27 -1.73
C GLU A 782 1.92 15.50 -1.24
N ALA A 783 2.10 16.29 -0.17
CA ALA A 783 3.39 16.84 0.21
C ALA A 783 4.45 15.83 0.69
N PRO A 784 4.14 14.78 1.48
CA PRO A 784 5.15 13.81 1.93
C PRO A 784 5.88 13.13 0.76
N TYR A 785 5.12 12.74 -0.27
CA TYR A 785 5.69 12.19 -1.50
C TYR A 785 6.47 13.23 -2.31
N ALA A 786 6.02 14.48 -2.35
CA ALA A 786 6.72 15.56 -3.04
C ALA A 786 8.07 15.91 -2.37
N GLU A 787 8.13 15.90 -1.04
CA GLU A 787 9.33 16.21 -0.25
C GLU A 787 10.31 15.02 -0.17
N GLY A 788 9.81 13.78 -0.02
CA GLY A 788 10.66 12.58 -0.05
C GLY A 788 11.51 12.47 -1.32
N LYS A 789 10.95 12.86 -2.48
CA LYS A 789 11.70 12.94 -3.74
C LYS A 789 12.82 14.00 -3.74
N LYS A 790 12.68 15.09 -2.97
CA LYS A 790 13.77 16.06 -2.79
C LYS A 790 14.91 15.47 -1.97
N ILE A 791 14.60 14.68 -0.93
CA ILE A 791 15.61 13.98 -0.12
C ILE A 791 16.37 12.95 -0.97
N LEU A 792 15.67 12.10 -1.73
CA LEU A 792 16.29 11.20 -2.71
C LEU A 792 17.23 11.94 -3.67
N THR A 793 16.83 13.12 -4.15
CA THR A 793 17.68 13.95 -5.03
C THR A 793 18.92 14.49 -4.30
N ALA A 794 18.81 14.81 -3.01
CA ALA A 794 19.94 15.24 -2.17
C ALA A 794 20.89 14.08 -1.82
N TYR A 795 20.39 12.84 -1.75
CA TYR A 795 21.15 11.62 -1.42
C TYR A 795 21.71 10.91 -2.67
N ASN A 796 21.85 11.62 -3.79
CA ASN A 796 22.42 11.07 -5.02
C ASN A 796 23.85 10.55 -4.79
N GLY A 797 24.07 9.26 -5.03
CA GLY A 797 25.33 8.56 -4.74
C GLY A 797 25.41 7.91 -3.35
N MET A 798 24.31 7.88 -2.58
CA MET A 798 24.23 7.21 -1.26
C MET A 798 23.37 5.94 -1.29
N ALA A 799 23.27 5.26 -2.43
CA ALA A 799 22.47 4.04 -2.58
C ALA A 799 22.92 2.91 -1.63
N ASP A 800 24.24 2.77 -1.44
CA ASP A 800 24.85 1.79 -0.54
C ASP A 800 24.86 2.24 0.93
N SER A 801 24.49 3.49 1.23
CA SER A 801 24.32 3.92 2.62
C SER A 801 23.09 3.21 3.21
N PRO A 802 23.18 2.63 4.41
CA PRO A 802 21.99 2.21 5.12
C PRO A 802 21.10 3.43 5.41
N ILE A 803 19.79 3.23 5.32
CA ILE A 803 18.77 4.23 5.62
C ILE A 803 17.63 3.50 6.32
N ILE A 804 17.13 4.07 7.41
CA ILE A 804 16.07 3.49 8.23
C ILE A 804 14.75 4.17 7.89
N PHE A 805 13.75 3.38 7.50
CA PHE A 805 12.41 3.87 7.17
C PHE A 805 11.40 3.38 8.22
N SER A 806 10.76 4.32 8.91
CA SER A 806 9.71 4.07 9.91
C SER A 806 8.34 4.11 9.22
N ILE A 807 7.82 2.94 8.86
CA ILE A 807 6.69 2.75 7.94
C ILE A 807 5.41 2.45 8.74
N PRO A 808 4.38 3.32 8.68
CA PRO A 808 3.14 3.12 9.44
C PRO A 808 2.32 1.90 9.04
N ILE A 809 1.71 1.28 10.04
CA ILE A 809 0.77 0.17 9.91
C ILE A 809 -0.49 0.52 10.72
N TYR A 810 -1.65 0.32 10.11
CA TYR A 810 -2.96 0.58 10.71
C TYR A 810 -3.72 -0.73 10.93
N GLN A 811 -4.64 -0.73 11.90
CA GLN A 811 -5.58 -1.82 12.10
C GLN A 811 -6.70 -1.76 11.05
N ASN A 812 -7.24 -2.91 10.66
CA ASN A 812 -8.38 -3.03 9.75
C ASN A 812 -8.22 -2.32 8.38
N MET A 813 -6.99 -2.27 7.85
CA MET A 813 -6.72 -1.78 6.50
C MET A 813 -7.41 -2.63 5.41
N PRO A 814 -7.74 -2.06 4.25
CA PRO A 814 -8.16 -2.82 3.07
C PRO A 814 -7.08 -3.83 2.66
N SER A 815 -7.48 -5.01 2.15
CA SER A 815 -6.56 -6.10 1.77
C SER A 815 -5.52 -5.69 0.72
N TYR A 816 -5.89 -4.77 -0.17
CA TYR A 816 -5.03 -4.24 -1.23
C TYR A 816 -4.77 -2.74 -1.00
N PRO A 817 -3.68 -2.18 -1.56
CA PRO A 817 -3.41 -0.75 -1.50
C PRO A 817 -4.58 0.07 -2.06
N CYS A 818 -4.97 1.14 -1.38
CA CYS A 818 -6.05 2.02 -1.83
C CYS A 818 -5.70 2.65 -3.20
N PRO A 819 -6.48 2.42 -4.27
CA PRO A 819 -6.10 2.87 -5.61
C PRO A 819 -6.16 4.39 -5.75
N GLN A 820 -5.36 4.92 -6.67
CA GLN A 820 -5.43 6.33 -7.06
C GLN A 820 -6.85 6.67 -7.58
N PRO A 821 -7.43 7.84 -7.24
CA PRO A 821 -8.69 8.30 -7.83
C PRO A 821 -8.71 8.19 -9.37
N THR A 822 -9.65 7.38 -9.86
CA THR A 822 -9.96 7.23 -11.30
C THR A 822 -10.91 8.32 -11.75
N THR A 823 -10.78 8.79 -12.99
CA THR A 823 -11.57 9.89 -13.58
C THR A 823 -13.05 9.84 -13.21
N MET A 824 -13.53 10.95 -12.63
CA MET A 824 -14.96 11.20 -12.42
C MET A 824 -15.38 12.41 -13.24
N PHE A 825 -16.68 12.50 -13.49
CA PHE A 825 -17.31 13.64 -14.16
C PHE A 825 -18.18 14.41 -13.17
N ASN A 826 -18.46 15.69 -13.45
CA ASN A 826 -19.23 16.55 -12.55
C ASN A 826 -20.67 16.00 -12.34
N PRO A 827 -21.11 15.73 -11.10
CA PRO A 827 -22.44 15.17 -10.81
C PRO A 827 -23.55 16.22 -10.62
N ASN A 828 -23.27 17.51 -10.81
CA ASN A 828 -24.22 18.58 -10.51
C ASN A 828 -25.28 18.75 -11.59
N ASN A 829 -26.38 18.02 -11.42
CA ASN A 829 -27.60 18.04 -12.22
C ASN A 829 -28.62 19.10 -11.77
N ARG A 830 -28.22 20.17 -11.08
CA ARG A 830 -29.19 21.17 -10.61
C ARG A 830 -29.57 22.17 -11.70
N MET A 831 -30.86 22.47 -11.78
CA MET A 831 -31.38 23.65 -12.47
C MET A 831 -30.98 24.91 -11.69
N LYS A 832 -30.63 25.99 -12.39
CA LYS A 832 -30.21 27.29 -11.86
C LYS A 832 -31.31 28.34 -11.93
N SER A 833 -32.19 28.24 -12.92
CA SER A 833 -33.35 29.10 -13.12
C SER A 833 -34.44 28.35 -13.86
N LEU A 834 -35.70 28.64 -13.53
CA LEU A 834 -36.88 28.29 -14.30
C LEU A 834 -37.71 29.57 -14.49
N LYS A 835 -38.12 29.86 -15.72
CA LYS A 835 -39.14 30.86 -16.07
C LYS A 835 -40.13 30.20 -17.03
N ILE A 836 -41.41 30.52 -16.86
CA ILE A 836 -42.47 30.13 -17.78
C ILE A 836 -43.08 31.43 -18.30
N LEU A 837 -43.22 31.57 -19.61
CA LEU A 837 -43.78 32.75 -20.26
C LEU A 837 -45.09 32.41 -20.98
N ASP A 838 -46.01 33.38 -21.06
CA ASP A 838 -47.16 33.33 -21.95
C ASP A 838 -46.78 33.55 -23.43
N GLY A 839 -47.77 33.51 -24.33
CA GLY A 839 -47.58 33.79 -25.76
C GLY A 839 -47.23 35.24 -26.12
N MET A 840 -47.24 36.17 -25.16
CA MET A 840 -46.81 37.56 -25.30
C MET A 840 -45.41 37.82 -24.70
N GLY A 841 -44.83 36.83 -24.01
CA GLY A 841 -43.54 36.92 -23.34
C GLY A 841 -43.57 37.37 -21.88
N ASN A 842 -44.76 37.53 -21.27
CA ASN A 842 -44.90 37.88 -19.86
C ASN A 842 -44.60 36.67 -18.97
N GLU A 843 -43.98 36.88 -17.80
CA GLU A 843 -43.57 35.80 -16.91
C GLU A 843 -44.73 35.35 -15.99
N LEU A 844 -45.08 34.07 -16.08
CA LEU A 844 -46.16 33.43 -15.35
C LEU A 844 -45.68 32.93 -13.98
N ALA A 845 -46.46 33.21 -12.94
CA ALA A 845 -46.11 32.90 -11.56
C ALA A 845 -46.28 31.39 -11.25
N ILE A 846 -45.17 30.70 -10.99
CA ILE A 846 -45.16 29.30 -10.56
C ILE A 846 -45.21 29.16 -9.03
N THR A 847 -45.90 28.12 -8.56
CA THR A 847 -45.98 27.74 -7.15
C THR A 847 -45.34 26.37 -6.92
N PRO A 848 -44.44 26.19 -5.94
CA PRO A 848 -43.76 27.25 -5.18
C PRO A 848 -42.82 28.06 -6.09
N THR A 849 -42.35 29.21 -5.60
CA THR A 849 -41.29 29.97 -6.28
C THR A 849 -40.05 29.10 -6.50
N PHE A 850 -39.41 29.22 -7.67
CA PHE A 850 -38.29 28.36 -8.09
C PHE A 850 -37.20 28.19 -7.01
N ASN A 851 -36.85 26.94 -6.72
CA ASN A 851 -35.71 26.56 -5.88
C ASN A 851 -34.96 25.38 -6.50
N GLN A 852 -33.63 25.44 -6.54
CA GLN A 852 -32.79 24.42 -7.18
C GLN A 852 -32.94 23.01 -6.58
N THR A 853 -33.45 22.89 -5.36
CA THR A 853 -33.74 21.62 -4.67
C THR A 853 -35.23 21.28 -4.58
N GLU A 854 -36.12 22.04 -5.22
CA GLU A 854 -37.52 21.67 -5.43
C GLU A 854 -37.70 21.16 -6.85
N TYR A 855 -38.41 20.03 -6.97
CA TYR A 855 -38.56 19.22 -8.18
C TYR A 855 -40.00 19.22 -8.72
N ASN A 856 -40.96 19.85 -8.04
CA ASN A 856 -42.36 19.90 -8.46
C ASN A 856 -42.89 21.33 -8.42
N TYR A 857 -43.42 21.78 -9.56
CA TYR A 857 -43.99 23.10 -9.76
C TYR A 857 -45.41 23.00 -10.29
N TYR A 858 -46.21 24.01 -9.98
CA TYR A 858 -47.62 24.12 -10.35
C TYR A 858 -47.88 25.51 -10.94
N LEU A 859 -48.69 25.55 -11.99
CA LEU A 859 -49.14 26.75 -12.67
C LEU A 859 -50.61 26.56 -13.07
N ILE A 860 -51.40 27.62 -12.99
CA ILE A 860 -52.74 27.70 -13.57
C ILE A 860 -52.70 28.81 -14.62
N VAL A 861 -53.32 28.59 -15.78
CA VAL A 861 -53.45 29.58 -16.85
C VAL A 861 -54.89 29.64 -17.35
N GLU A 862 -55.33 30.83 -17.75
CA GLU A 862 -56.61 31.03 -18.43
C GLU A 862 -56.76 30.13 -19.66
N ASN A 863 -57.99 29.82 -20.05
CA ASN A 863 -58.27 29.04 -21.26
C ASN A 863 -57.83 29.77 -22.57
N THR A 864 -57.44 31.05 -22.49
CA THR A 864 -56.84 31.82 -23.59
C THR A 864 -55.40 31.42 -23.90
N VAL A 865 -54.72 30.68 -23.02
CA VAL A 865 -53.29 30.35 -23.13
C VAL A 865 -53.08 28.99 -23.83
N ASP A 866 -53.02 29.01 -25.17
CA ASP A 866 -52.82 27.81 -25.99
C ASP A 866 -51.42 27.17 -25.87
N PHE A 867 -50.42 27.92 -25.41
CA PHE A 867 -49.06 27.41 -25.20
C PHE A 867 -48.32 28.27 -24.16
N VAL A 868 -47.23 27.73 -23.63
CA VAL A 868 -46.25 28.47 -22.82
C VAL A 868 -44.83 28.29 -23.36
N GLN A 869 -43.95 29.27 -23.13
CA GLN A 869 -42.51 29.12 -23.35
C GLN A 869 -41.78 28.87 -22.03
N ILE A 870 -41.17 27.69 -21.89
CA ILE A 870 -40.44 27.27 -20.69
C ILE A 870 -38.94 27.47 -20.91
N ASN A 871 -38.36 28.44 -20.20
CA ASN A 871 -36.96 28.82 -20.28
C ASN A 871 -36.21 28.40 -19.00
N ALA A 872 -35.23 27.49 -19.13
CA ALA A 872 -34.46 26.93 -18.02
C ALA A 872 -32.94 27.00 -18.26
N THR A 873 -32.15 27.05 -17.19
CA THR A 873 -30.67 26.99 -17.26
C THR A 873 -30.08 26.08 -16.19
N THR A 874 -28.90 25.51 -16.41
CA THR A 874 -28.19 24.64 -15.44
C THR A 874 -27.31 25.43 -14.47
N VAL A 875 -26.99 24.82 -13.31
CA VAL A 875 -25.96 25.32 -12.41
C VAL A 875 -24.57 25.01 -12.98
N SER A 876 -24.31 23.75 -13.35
CA SER A 876 -23.07 23.38 -14.02
C SER A 876 -23.12 23.62 -15.52
N LYS A 877 -22.10 24.29 -16.06
CA LYS A 877 -21.90 24.46 -17.51
C LYS A 877 -21.61 23.16 -18.26
N LYS A 878 -21.34 22.07 -17.54
CA LYS A 878 -21.12 20.71 -18.08
C LYS A 878 -22.41 19.86 -18.10
N ALA A 879 -23.49 20.33 -17.47
CA ALA A 879 -24.79 19.68 -17.49
C ALA A 879 -25.66 20.17 -18.67
N THR A 880 -26.56 19.32 -19.13
CA THR A 880 -27.54 19.61 -20.21
C THR A 880 -28.96 19.59 -19.66
N ILE A 881 -29.92 20.18 -20.40
CA ILE A 881 -31.37 20.10 -20.08
C ILE A 881 -32.10 19.55 -21.30
N ASN A 882 -32.91 18.52 -21.09
CA ASN A 882 -33.88 18.03 -22.05
C ASN A 882 -35.30 18.46 -21.63
N GLY A 883 -36.13 18.86 -22.60
CA GLY A 883 -37.46 19.43 -22.36
C GLY A 883 -37.46 20.95 -22.23
N GLY A 884 -38.65 21.55 -22.21
CA GLY A 884 -38.86 23.00 -22.24
C GLY A 884 -39.01 23.54 -23.66
N GLY A 885 -38.74 24.84 -23.87
CA GLY A 885 -39.07 25.52 -25.12
C GLY A 885 -40.57 25.85 -25.21
N ILE A 886 -41.12 25.93 -26.42
CA ILE A 886 -42.55 26.15 -26.65
C ILE A 886 -43.31 24.83 -26.41
N VAL A 887 -44.26 24.85 -25.48
CA VAL A 887 -45.09 23.71 -25.12
C VAL A 887 -46.59 24.06 -25.29
N PRO A 888 -47.29 23.44 -26.25
CA PRO A 888 -48.75 23.56 -26.38
C PRO A 888 -49.49 22.97 -25.17
N LEU A 889 -50.62 23.58 -24.82
CA LEU A 889 -51.45 23.18 -23.67
C LEU A 889 -52.85 22.72 -24.11
N ASN A 890 -53.21 21.50 -23.75
CA ASN A 890 -54.59 21.02 -23.84
C ASN A 890 -55.42 21.64 -22.71
N ALA A 891 -56.74 21.76 -22.88
CA ALA A 891 -57.62 22.17 -21.78
C ALA A 891 -57.56 21.17 -20.61
N GLY A 892 -57.53 21.66 -19.37
CA GLY A 892 -57.28 20.85 -18.17
C GLY A 892 -55.80 20.61 -17.89
N ASN A 893 -55.47 19.40 -17.42
CA ASN A 893 -54.16 19.09 -16.85
C ASN A 893 -53.11 18.74 -17.91
N ASN A 894 -51.97 19.43 -17.86
CA ASN A 894 -50.77 19.15 -18.64
C ASN A 894 -49.58 18.93 -17.69
N THR A 895 -48.64 18.04 -18.04
CA THR A 895 -47.42 17.81 -17.26
C THR A 895 -46.20 17.86 -18.16
N VAL A 896 -45.25 18.73 -17.82
CA VAL A 896 -43.95 18.87 -18.50
C VAL A 896 -42.86 18.42 -17.55
N VAL A 897 -41.87 17.66 -18.06
CA VAL A 897 -40.70 17.25 -17.27
C VAL A 897 -39.44 17.83 -17.91
N LEU A 898 -38.70 18.63 -17.14
CA LEU A 898 -37.36 19.08 -17.50
C LEU A 898 -36.33 18.13 -16.88
N SER A 899 -35.61 17.39 -17.72
CA SER A 899 -34.56 16.46 -17.27
C SER A 899 -33.20 17.15 -17.36
N VAL A 900 -32.64 17.55 -16.23
CA VAL A 900 -31.27 18.05 -16.15
C VAL A 900 -30.31 16.88 -15.99
N ILE A 901 -29.37 16.73 -16.92
CA ILE A 901 -28.42 15.61 -16.99
C ILE A 901 -27.01 16.15 -16.71
N ALA A 902 -26.38 15.68 -15.63
CA ALA A 902 -25.01 16.05 -15.28
C ALA A 902 -23.97 15.39 -16.21
N GLU A 903 -22.71 15.82 -16.09
CA GLU A 903 -21.60 15.31 -16.90
C GLU A 903 -21.33 13.82 -16.68
N ASN A 904 -21.60 13.30 -15.47
CA ASN A 904 -21.53 11.87 -15.15
C ASN A 904 -22.81 11.08 -15.51
N GLY A 905 -23.80 11.73 -16.14
CA GLY A 905 -25.08 11.12 -16.49
C GLY A 905 -26.11 11.02 -15.36
N THR A 906 -25.89 11.57 -14.16
CA THR A 906 -26.97 11.63 -13.15
C THR A 906 -28.06 12.60 -13.61
N ILE A 907 -29.33 12.18 -13.49
CA ILE A 907 -30.48 12.96 -13.98
C ILE A 907 -31.28 13.49 -12.79
N ALA A 908 -31.66 14.75 -12.83
CA ALA A 908 -32.67 15.36 -11.96
C ALA A 908 -33.86 15.79 -12.82
N ASN A 909 -35.05 15.28 -12.48
CA ASN A 909 -36.29 15.61 -13.17
C ASN A 909 -37.04 16.68 -12.39
N TYR A 910 -37.29 17.82 -13.04
CA TYR A 910 -38.10 18.91 -12.53
C TYR A 910 -39.45 18.88 -13.26
N THR A 911 -40.51 18.54 -12.53
CA THR A 911 -41.87 18.38 -13.04
C THR A 911 -42.63 19.70 -12.91
N ILE A 912 -43.33 20.08 -13.96
CA ILE A 912 -44.17 21.28 -14.02
C ILE A 912 -45.58 20.81 -14.40
N ASN A 913 -46.54 20.97 -13.50
CA ASN A 913 -47.95 20.66 -13.73
C ASN A 913 -48.68 21.96 -14.05
N ILE A 914 -49.27 22.03 -15.25
CA ILE A 914 -49.93 23.23 -15.78
C ILE A 914 -51.40 22.90 -16.00
N VAL A 915 -52.28 23.56 -15.26
CA VAL A 915 -53.72 23.49 -15.47
C VAL A 915 -54.12 24.65 -16.38
N ARG A 916 -54.59 24.33 -17.59
CA ARG A 916 -55.32 25.28 -18.44
C ARG A 916 -56.80 25.20 -18.05
N GLU A 917 -57.42 26.34 -17.77
CA GLU A 917 -58.85 26.40 -17.46
C GLU A 917 -59.72 25.92 -18.64
N GLN A 918 -60.98 25.60 -18.37
CA GLN A 918 -61.94 25.03 -19.35
C GLN A 918 -62.98 26.06 -19.80
#